data_AF-A0A2A8D914-F1
#
_entry.id   AF-A0A2A8D914-F1
#
_cell.length_a   1.000
_cell.length_b   1.000
_cell.length_c   1.000
_cell.angle_alpha   90.00
_cell.angle_beta   90.00
_cell.angle_gamma   90.00
#
_symmetry.space_group_name_H-M   'P 1'
#
loop_
_entity.id
_entity.type
_entity.pdbx_description
1 polymer ?
#
loop_
_entity_poly.entity_id
_entity_poly.type
_entity_poly.pdbx_seq_one_letter_code
_entity_poly.pdbx_strand_id
1 'polypeptide(L)'
;MPKEHEDVETTLGQGTTPDASQQKRKWHAIDWIVGATFGLELLLIIGWSIAQVTGWNPDISSEHFAQFYFAWGLGFLSLGYIVLILWPIFKKDNDTRWFHSRILSSGIVGGSYAFLLPVVMSLPEGSVNSGGAAALRQAILLATGGLIGLIALGETRRKNDNDREAAESLRIHQQGTLIQQKEQFEKQLEKQQEQFEANAFKDRKAERRERYTKAVEQLGDEKAPIRMGGVYTLVGLVDEWLEEDKLSEDERIKEGQVIINSLCAYIRSPFTLASHYDEPSQDTPTSEGTYKDREQEFYAEKAILDSEADVRLGIIKEIHNRLQGTEEILWGTWSSFEYNFSGSTFFYPVDLSGSYYLKSVNFSGSTYQNTADFSDSTYQNTASFGGSTYQRWANFSDSIYQGWISFGGSIYQGSTYFVGSTYQGLTNFGDSIYKSSTDFSDSTYQSSANFGGSTYVGKANFSNSIYKGEVDLSGSIYQEEANFQSSTYKTQALFTRSTYTGSASFSISNYQNIANFSKSTYRDEADYQGSIYLGLANFSDSTYAGKANFSDSTYQDEAYFSDSDYLGSANFSLSIYNRQADFIGSTYKNEVYFNGSTYRSTADFIGSIYQDSADFNGSIYQDSANFYNSTYKGWVAFDDSIYKGWTDFSNSTYNEKIDFSNSTYEGVTNFSGSGYRGSAKFCNSIYQSGVSFDDSTYESWVDFSGADYLDWAFFSNSIYQSSANFSRSTYSKQTDFRNSTYEGMADFSGSIFYQKTYFGKNEYNVTYSNFIHSTPQFYNEKSHQNTLFGSSDNDFTVDINEGYPINLNSEGIPLNCKLLTPSQMEYLKGKLQAIEKTNNGLLEVKDPKEKAKHSKNLRSLNKELHEWREEATTVKIKDVAAEDTES
;
A
#
# COMPACT_ATOMS: atom_id res chain seq x y z
N MET A 1 -10.95 -32.62 -37.73
CA MET A 1 -11.15 -34.04 -37.31
C MET A 1 -10.87 -34.16 -35.82
N PRO A 2 -11.60 -34.97 -35.04
CA PRO A 2 -12.76 -35.83 -35.38
C PRO A 2 -14.10 -35.36 -34.72
N LYS A 3 -15.23 -35.36 -35.46
CA LYS A 3 -16.42 -36.28 -35.48
C LYS A 3 -17.41 -36.02 -34.32
N GLU A 4 -18.70 -35.70 -34.54
CA GLU A 4 -19.76 -36.52 -35.16
C GLU A 4 -20.93 -35.73 -35.82
N HIS A 5 -21.77 -36.48 -36.55
CA HIS A 5 -22.82 -36.15 -37.53
C HIS A 5 -24.23 -35.86 -36.98
N GLU A 6 -25.03 -35.18 -37.81
CA GLU A 6 -26.47 -35.36 -38.16
C GLU A 6 -27.13 -33.97 -38.36
N ASP A 7 -28.05 -33.71 -39.26
CA ASP A 7 -28.36 -34.15 -40.63
C ASP A 7 -29.37 -33.12 -41.16
N VAL A 8 -29.28 -32.75 -42.44
CA VAL A 8 -30.12 -31.71 -43.07
C VAL A 8 -31.31 -32.39 -43.76
N GLU A 9 -32.54 -31.86 -43.61
CA GLU A 9 -33.42 -31.47 -44.74
C GLU A 9 -34.84 -31.10 -44.31
N THR A 10 -35.19 -29.85 -44.61
CA THR A 10 -36.54 -29.29 -44.67
C THR A 10 -37.29 -29.78 -45.91
N THR A 11 -38.50 -30.32 -45.74
CA THR A 11 -39.44 -30.62 -46.82
C THR A 11 -40.70 -29.75 -46.74
N LEU A 12 -41.03 -29.15 -47.89
CA LEU A 12 -42.24 -28.40 -48.22
C LEU A 12 -43.36 -29.38 -48.66
N GLY A 13 -44.62 -29.14 -48.27
CA GLY A 13 -45.81 -29.75 -48.87
C GLY A 13 -47.09 -29.07 -48.33
N GLN A 14 -47.77 -28.20 -49.09
CA GLN A 14 -48.83 -28.44 -50.10
C GLN A 14 -50.08 -29.23 -49.64
N GLY A 15 -51.24 -28.55 -49.69
CA GLY A 15 -52.38 -28.99 -50.53
C GLY A 15 -53.52 -29.85 -49.95
N THR A 16 -54.63 -29.18 -49.59
CA THR A 16 -56.07 -29.52 -49.87
C THR A 16 -56.59 -30.97 -49.86
N THR A 17 -57.61 -31.25 -49.02
CA THR A 17 -58.94 -31.85 -49.38
C THR A 17 -59.83 -32.05 -48.13
N PRO A 18 -61.16 -31.82 -48.19
CA PRO A 18 -62.11 -32.38 -47.23
C PRO A 18 -62.73 -33.70 -47.72
N ASP A 19 -62.85 -34.63 -46.78
CA ASP A 19 -63.16 -36.06 -46.91
C ASP A 19 -64.64 -36.34 -47.27
N ALA A 20 -64.84 -37.14 -48.32
CA ALA A 20 -66.14 -37.58 -48.87
C ALA A 20 -66.68 -38.88 -48.21
N SER A 21 -66.26 -39.20 -46.98
CA SER A 21 -66.54 -40.49 -46.34
C SER A 21 -67.78 -40.53 -45.42
N GLN A 22 -68.39 -39.39 -45.04
CA GLN A 22 -69.54 -39.37 -44.11
C GLN A 22 -70.93 -39.36 -44.77
N GLN A 23 -71.06 -39.02 -46.06
CA GLN A 23 -72.35 -39.04 -46.76
C GLN A 23 -72.82 -40.45 -47.18
N LYS A 24 -71.92 -41.44 -47.27
CA LYS A 24 -72.23 -42.81 -47.73
C LYS A 24 -72.85 -43.74 -46.67
N ARG A 25 -72.73 -43.44 -45.37
CA ARG A 25 -73.23 -44.32 -44.28
C ARG A 25 -74.74 -44.17 -43.95
N LYS A 26 -75.40 -43.08 -44.35
CA LYS A 26 -76.82 -42.83 -44.04
C LYS A 26 -77.81 -43.44 -45.04
N TRP A 27 -77.38 -43.83 -46.23
CA TRP A 27 -78.22 -44.52 -47.22
C TRP A 27 -78.59 -45.95 -46.78
N HIS A 28 -77.67 -46.66 -46.14
CA HIS A 28 -77.85 -48.07 -45.75
C HIS A 28 -78.94 -48.35 -44.70
N ALA A 29 -79.32 -47.39 -43.87
CA ALA A 29 -80.30 -47.61 -42.81
C ALA A 29 -81.76 -47.56 -43.30
N ILE A 30 -82.04 -46.82 -44.38
CA ILE A 30 -83.38 -46.70 -44.97
C ILE A 30 -83.63 -47.88 -45.92
N ASP A 31 -82.61 -48.28 -46.70
CA ASP A 31 -82.66 -49.45 -47.56
C ASP A 31 -82.84 -50.76 -46.77
N TRP A 32 -82.31 -50.83 -45.54
CA TRP A 32 -82.46 -52.00 -44.67
C TRP A 32 -83.90 -52.20 -44.16
N ILE A 33 -84.63 -51.11 -43.91
CA ILE A 33 -86.04 -51.18 -43.46
C ILE A 33 -86.96 -51.58 -44.62
N VAL A 34 -86.71 -51.07 -45.84
CA VAL A 34 -87.47 -51.47 -47.05
C VAL A 34 -87.15 -52.92 -47.45
N GLY A 35 -85.91 -53.36 -47.29
CA GLY A 35 -85.50 -54.74 -47.53
C GLY A 35 -86.08 -55.74 -46.51
N ALA A 36 -86.27 -55.34 -45.25
CA ALA A 36 -86.87 -56.17 -44.22
C ALA A 36 -88.36 -56.44 -44.46
N THR A 37 -89.12 -55.46 -44.99
CA THR A 37 -90.53 -55.64 -45.37
C THR A 37 -90.68 -56.57 -46.59
N PHE A 38 -89.80 -56.45 -47.59
CA PHE A 38 -89.79 -57.36 -48.76
C PHE A 38 -89.38 -58.79 -48.39
N GLY A 39 -88.48 -58.96 -47.42
CA GLY A 39 -88.07 -60.26 -46.90
C GLY A 39 -89.18 -61.00 -46.14
N LEU A 40 -90.08 -60.27 -45.48
CA LEU A 40 -91.24 -60.83 -44.78
C LEU A 40 -92.36 -61.28 -45.74
N GLU A 41 -92.53 -60.59 -46.88
CA GLU A 41 -93.43 -61.04 -47.96
C GLU A 41 -92.89 -62.31 -48.67
N LEU A 42 -91.57 -62.42 -48.86
CA LEU A 42 -90.95 -63.62 -49.46
C LEU A 42 -91.07 -64.87 -48.56
N LEU A 43 -90.94 -64.69 -47.23
CA LEU A 43 -91.09 -65.77 -46.25
C LEU A 43 -92.53 -66.31 -46.17
N LEU A 44 -93.54 -65.49 -46.46
CA LEU A 44 -94.94 -65.91 -46.51
C LEU A 44 -95.28 -66.69 -47.80
N ILE A 45 -94.64 -66.35 -48.93
CA ILE A 45 -94.72 -67.14 -50.18
C ILE A 45 -94.07 -68.52 -49.99
N ILE A 46 -92.96 -68.59 -49.24
CA ILE A 46 -92.28 -69.85 -48.88
C ILE A 46 -93.13 -70.67 -47.90
N GLY A 47 -93.77 -70.03 -46.91
CA GLY A 47 -94.72 -70.68 -45.99
C GLY A 47 -95.92 -71.30 -46.71
N TRP A 48 -96.43 -70.66 -47.77
CA TRP A 48 -97.51 -71.19 -48.61
C TRP A 48 -97.08 -72.37 -49.50
N SER A 49 -95.82 -72.36 -49.96
CA SER A 49 -95.24 -73.49 -50.71
C SER A 49 -95.10 -74.75 -49.83
N ILE A 50 -94.82 -74.57 -48.53
CA ILE A 50 -94.72 -75.66 -47.56
C ILE A 50 -96.10 -76.24 -47.21
N ALA A 51 -97.15 -75.41 -47.13
CA ALA A 51 -98.52 -75.86 -46.87
C ALA A 51 -99.14 -76.70 -48.00
N GLN A 52 -98.74 -76.46 -49.26
CA GLN A 52 -99.16 -77.26 -50.43
C GLN A 52 -98.51 -78.67 -50.47
N VAL A 53 -97.40 -78.89 -49.76
CA VAL A 53 -96.69 -80.18 -49.75
C VAL A 53 -97.10 -81.05 -48.54
N THR A 54 -97.73 -80.49 -47.50
CA THR A 54 -98.08 -81.21 -46.26
C THR A 54 -99.57 -81.55 -46.09
N GLY A 55 -100.41 -81.39 -47.13
CA GLY A 55 -101.75 -82.00 -47.17
C GLY A 55 -102.76 -81.50 -46.13
N TRP A 56 -102.84 -80.17 -45.91
CA TRP A 56 -103.84 -79.57 -45.02
C TRP A 56 -104.86 -78.74 -45.81
N ASN A 57 -106.14 -79.15 -45.76
CA ASN A 57 -107.26 -78.50 -46.42
C ASN A 57 -108.25 -78.00 -45.34
N PRO A 58 -108.48 -76.69 -45.17
CA PRO A 58 -109.65 -76.19 -44.47
C PRO A 58 -110.78 -75.87 -45.47
N ASP A 59 -111.99 -76.36 -45.15
CA ASP A 59 -113.24 -76.10 -45.88
C ASP A 59 -113.57 -74.60 -45.90
N ILE A 60 -113.05 -73.88 -46.89
CA ILE A 60 -113.48 -72.52 -47.23
C ILE A 60 -114.08 -72.61 -48.63
N SER A 61 -115.38 -72.31 -48.74
CA SER A 61 -116.07 -72.31 -50.03
C SER A 61 -115.39 -71.33 -50.98
N SER A 62 -115.34 -71.69 -52.27
CA SER A 62 -114.61 -70.97 -53.32
C SER A 62 -115.04 -69.51 -53.52
N GLU A 63 -116.04 -69.01 -52.80
CA GLU A 63 -116.56 -67.64 -52.91
C GLU A 63 -115.97 -66.63 -51.92
N HIS A 64 -115.32 -67.04 -50.81
CA HIS A 64 -114.80 -66.10 -49.78
C HIS A 64 -113.27 -65.99 -49.69
N PHE A 65 -112.53 -66.64 -50.59
CA PHE A 65 -111.07 -66.77 -50.53
C PHE A 65 -110.32 -65.42 -50.63
N ALA A 66 -110.84 -64.44 -51.39
CA ALA A 66 -110.18 -63.15 -51.61
C ALA A 66 -110.28 -62.18 -50.42
N GLN A 67 -111.36 -62.23 -49.64
CA GLN A 67 -111.63 -61.26 -48.57
C GLN A 67 -110.72 -61.45 -47.35
N PHE A 68 -110.38 -62.70 -47.04
CA PHE A 68 -109.49 -63.04 -45.94
C PHE A 68 -108.07 -62.48 -46.14
N TYR A 69 -107.55 -62.53 -47.36
CA TYR A 69 -106.20 -62.04 -47.70
C TYR A 69 -106.10 -60.51 -47.62
N PHE A 70 -107.10 -59.78 -48.14
CA PHE A 70 -107.08 -58.31 -48.09
C PHE A 70 -107.18 -57.76 -46.66
N ALA A 71 -107.87 -58.46 -45.75
CA ALA A 71 -107.96 -58.07 -44.34
C ALA A 71 -106.61 -58.16 -43.61
N TRP A 72 -105.88 -59.26 -43.82
CA TRP A 72 -104.54 -59.46 -43.26
C TRP A 72 -103.53 -58.45 -43.82
N GLY A 73 -103.61 -58.15 -45.13
CA GLY A 73 -102.77 -57.14 -45.78
C GLY A 73 -102.92 -55.75 -45.14
N LEU A 74 -104.14 -55.32 -44.84
CA LEU A 74 -104.40 -54.03 -44.18
C LEU A 74 -103.88 -53.98 -42.74
N GLY A 75 -103.97 -55.10 -42.00
CA GLY A 75 -103.46 -55.21 -40.62
C GLY A 75 -101.95 -54.97 -40.51
N PHE A 76 -101.15 -55.58 -41.40
CA PHE A 76 -99.70 -55.38 -41.41
C PHE A 76 -99.29 -53.96 -41.81
N LEU A 77 -100.01 -53.36 -42.77
CA LEU A 77 -99.77 -52.00 -43.26
C LEU A 77 -99.94 -50.96 -42.15
N SER A 78 -100.93 -51.14 -41.28
CA SER A 78 -101.14 -50.31 -40.08
C SER A 78 -100.01 -50.43 -39.05
N LEU A 79 -99.51 -51.65 -38.81
CA LEU A 79 -98.43 -51.87 -37.84
C LEU A 79 -97.13 -51.19 -38.30
N GLY A 80 -96.78 -51.31 -39.58
CA GLY A 80 -95.60 -50.65 -40.15
C GLY A 80 -95.68 -49.12 -40.09
N TYR A 81 -96.87 -48.56 -40.28
CA TYR A 81 -97.09 -47.11 -40.23
C TYR A 81 -96.92 -46.50 -38.84
N ILE A 82 -97.44 -47.16 -37.80
CA ILE A 82 -97.30 -46.71 -36.41
C ILE A 82 -95.82 -46.64 -36.01
N VAL A 83 -95.02 -47.63 -36.44
CA VAL A 83 -93.57 -47.64 -36.22
C VAL A 83 -92.94 -46.41 -36.87
N LEU A 84 -93.22 -46.12 -38.15
CA LEU A 84 -92.61 -45.00 -38.88
C LEU A 84 -92.94 -43.62 -38.30
N ILE A 85 -94.13 -43.41 -37.72
CA ILE A 85 -94.49 -42.14 -37.09
C ILE A 85 -93.78 -41.95 -35.74
N LEU A 86 -93.82 -42.98 -34.89
CA LEU A 86 -93.36 -42.86 -33.50
C LEU A 86 -91.83 -43.00 -33.37
N TRP A 87 -91.17 -43.73 -34.26
CA TRP A 87 -89.73 -44.03 -34.17
C TRP A 87 -88.80 -42.81 -34.06
N PRO A 88 -88.99 -41.73 -34.85
CA PRO A 88 -88.09 -40.56 -34.76
C PRO A 88 -88.30 -39.73 -33.50
N ILE A 89 -89.46 -39.83 -32.84
CA ILE A 89 -89.73 -39.16 -31.56
C ILE A 89 -88.90 -39.81 -30.46
N PHE A 90 -88.81 -41.15 -30.46
CA PHE A 90 -88.05 -41.91 -29.46
C PHE A 90 -86.52 -41.76 -29.60
N LYS A 91 -86.00 -41.62 -30.82
CA LYS A 91 -84.55 -41.46 -31.05
C LYS A 91 -84.04 -40.02 -31.00
N LYS A 92 -84.92 -39.00 -30.85
CA LYS A 92 -84.55 -37.56 -30.97
C LYS A 92 -83.68 -37.29 -32.21
N ASP A 93 -83.94 -38.02 -33.30
CA ASP A 93 -83.15 -37.96 -34.51
C ASP A 93 -83.75 -36.92 -35.45
N ASN A 94 -82.93 -35.93 -35.80
CA ASN A 94 -83.37 -34.66 -36.35
C ASN A 94 -83.21 -34.57 -37.88
N ASP A 95 -83.05 -35.71 -38.53
CA ASP A 95 -82.83 -35.81 -39.96
C ASP A 95 -84.12 -35.48 -40.73
N THR A 96 -84.04 -34.54 -41.65
CA THR A 96 -85.15 -34.04 -42.48
C THR A 96 -85.80 -35.15 -43.32
N ARG A 97 -85.11 -36.29 -43.49
CA ARG A 97 -85.64 -37.47 -44.19
C ARG A 97 -86.75 -38.18 -43.42
N TRP A 98 -86.75 -38.14 -42.08
CA TRP A 98 -87.84 -38.71 -41.27
C TRP A 98 -89.15 -37.94 -41.44
N PHE A 99 -89.07 -36.63 -41.69
CA PHE A 99 -90.24 -35.82 -42.05
C PHE A 99 -90.86 -36.28 -43.38
N HIS A 100 -90.05 -36.42 -44.44
CA HIS A 100 -90.52 -36.92 -45.73
C HIS A 100 -91.09 -38.33 -45.62
N SER A 101 -90.46 -39.20 -44.82
CA SER A 101 -90.93 -40.55 -44.56
C SER A 101 -92.31 -40.57 -43.89
N ARG A 102 -92.58 -39.68 -42.92
CA ARG A 102 -93.88 -39.60 -42.23
C ARG A 102 -95.00 -39.15 -43.17
N ILE A 103 -94.74 -38.15 -44.02
CA ILE A 103 -95.72 -37.68 -45.00
C ILE A 103 -96.03 -38.79 -46.01
N LEU A 104 -94.98 -39.41 -46.56
CA LEU A 104 -95.11 -40.45 -47.58
C LEU A 104 -95.81 -41.69 -47.03
N SER A 105 -95.45 -42.15 -45.83
CA SER A 105 -96.09 -43.31 -45.19
C SER A 105 -97.56 -43.04 -44.85
N SER A 106 -97.89 -41.80 -44.44
CA SER A 106 -99.29 -41.40 -44.17
C SER A 106 -100.14 -41.50 -45.42
N GLY A 107 -99.64 -40.97 -46.53
CA GLY A 107 -100.34 -41.01 -47.83
C GLY A 107 -100.55 -42.44 -48.36
N ILE A 108 -99.52 -43.28 -48.27
CA ILE A 108 -99.60 -44.68 -48.74
C ILE A 108 -100.63 -45.46 -47.93
N VAL A 109 -100.56 -45.40 -46.59
CA VAL A 109 -101.44 -46.19 -45.70
C VAL A 109 -102.89 -45.74 -45.83
N GLY A 110 -103.12 -44.42 -45.83
CA GLY A 110 -104.46 -43.87 -46.05
C GLY A 110 -105.05 -44.27 -47.41
N GLY A 111 -104.24 -44.24 -48.48
CA GLY A 111 -104.65 -44.66 -49.82
C GLY A 111 -105.00 -46.15 -49.91
N SER A 112 -104.17 -47.02 -49.32
CA SER A 112 -104.40 -48.47 -49.28
C SER A 112 -105.68 -48.83 -48.53
N TYR A 113 -105.92 -48.22 -47.36
CA TYR A 113 -107.15 -48.42 -46.59
C TYR A 113 -108.40 -47.96 -47.34
N ALA A 114 -108.32 -46.83 -48.03
CA ALA A 114 -109.44 -46.28 -48.77
C ALA A 114 -109.86 -47.20 -49.95
N PHE A 115 -108.94 -47.97 -50.53
CA PHE A 115 -109.22 -48.87 -51.66
C PHE A 115 -109.59 -50.30 -51.25
N LEU A 116 -108.89 -50.88 -50.29
CA LEU A 116 -109.01 -52.31 -49.94
C LEU A 116 -110.03 -52.59 -48.85
N LEU A 117 -110.22 -51.69 -47.87
CA LEU A 117 -111.13 -51.91 -46.74
C LEU A 117 -112.61 -52.10 -47.18
N PRO A 118 -113.13 -51.36 -48.18
CA PRO A 118 -114.49 -51.60 -48.67
C PRO A 118 -114.68 -52.98 -49.31
N VAL A 119 -113.64 -53.54 -49.95
CA VAL A 119 -113.63 -54.88 -50.56
C VAL A 119 -113.65 -55.98 -49.49
N VAL A 120 -112.90 -55.77 -48.40
CA VAL A 120 -112.87 -56.69 -47.24
C VAL A 120 -114.23 -56.77 -46.55
N MET A 121 -114.97 -55.66 -46.47
CA MET A 121 -116.25 -55.59 -45.78
C MET A 121 -117.46 -56.08 -46.61
N SER A 122 -117.22 -56.60 -47.83
CA SER A 122 -118.28 -57.12 -48.73
C SER A 122 -119.38 -56.12 -49.05
N LEU A 123 -119.08 -54.82 -49.05
CA LEU A 123 -120.10 -53.79 -49.25
C LEU A 123 -120.48 -53.71 -50.73
N PRO A 124 -121.78 -53.78 -51.10
CA PRO A 124 -122.19 -53.71 -52.50
C PRO A 124 -121.80 -52.37 -53.12
N GLU A 125 -121.30 -52.40 -54.35
CA GLU A 125 -121.05 -51.20 -55.17
C GLU A 125 -122.39 -50.63 -55.66
N GLY A 126 -123.14 -50.01 -54.74
CA GLY A 126 -124.22 -49.11 -55.08
C GLY A 126 -123.71 -47.72 -55.42
N SER A 127 -124.48 -46.96 -56.20
CA SER A 127 -124.21 -45.56 -56.45
C SER A 127 -124.07 -44.76 -55.13
N VAL A 128 -123.38 -43.62 -55.23
CA VAL A 128 -122.87 -42.77 -54.13
C VAL A 128 -123.89 -42.40 -53.03
N ASN A 129 -125.19 -42.61 -53.25
CA ASN A 129 -126.26 -42.18 -52.35
C ASN A 129 -127.04 -43.29 -51.61
N SER A 130 -126.59 -44.55 -51.63
CA SER A 130 -127.15 -45.60 -50.76
C SER A 130 -126.07 -46.45 -50.07
N GLY A 131 -125.64 -45.98 -48.90
CA GLY A 131 -125.01 -46.75 -47.81
C GLY A 131 -124.04 -47.89 -48.16
N GLY A 132 -122.88 -47.58 -48.75
CA GLY A 132 -121.86 -48.58 -49.10
C GLY A 132 -120.43 -48.05 -49.28
N ALA A 133 -119.63 -48.79 -50.05
CA ALA A 133 -118.17 -48.71 -50.18
C ALA A 133 -117.55 -47.33 -50.48
N ALA A 134 -118.22 -46.47 -51.27
CA ALA A 134 -117.66 -45.21 -51.75
C ALA A 134 -117.50 -44.12 -50.67
N ALA A 135 -118.44 -44.05 -49.70
CA ALA A 135 -118.41 -43.02 -48.66
C ALA A 135 -117.24 -43.20 -47.68
N LEU A 136 -116.91 -44.46 -47.35
CA LEU A 136 -115.80 -44.80 -46.47
C LEU A 136 -114.44 -44.38 -47.04
N ARG A 137 -114.26 -44.53 -48.36
CA ARG A 137 -113.04 -44.15 -49.08
C ARG A 137 -112.71 -42.65 -48.93
N GLN A 138 -113.71 -41.78 -49.06
CA GLN A 138 -113.50 -40.33 -48.96
C GLN A 138 -113.15 -39.85 -47.54
N ALA A 139 -113.80 -40.42 -46.52
CA ALA A 139 -113.53 -40.04 -45.12
C ALA A 139 -112.08 -40.33 -44.72
N ILE A 140 -111.53 -41.47 -45.15
CA ILE A 140 -110.15 -41.87 -44.87
C ILE A 140 -109.16 -40.89 -45.53
N LEU A 141 -109.40 -40.52 -46.79
CA LEU A 141 -108.52 -39.59 -47.52
C LEU A 141 -108.46 -38.19 -46.88
N LEU A 142 -109.59 -37.66 -46.40
CA LEU A 142 -109.66 -36.36 -45.73
C LEU A 142 -108.89 -36.34 -44.39
N ALA A 143 -109.09 -37.34 -43.55
CA ALA A 143 -108.39 -37.44 -42.27
C ALA A 143 -106.86 -37.52 -42.45
N THR A 144 -106.42 -38.23 -43.49
CA THR A 144 -105.00 -38.38 -43.82
C THR A 144 -104.38 -37.06 -44.28
N GLY A 145 -105.11 -36.29 -45.11
CA GLY A 145 -104.66 -34.97 -45.58
C GLY A 145 -104.48 -33.95 -44.44
N GLY A 146 -105.37 -33.95 -43.43
CA GLY A 146 -105.27 -33.05 -42.28
C GLY A 146 -104.03 -33.28 -41.40
N LEU A 147 -103.64 -34.54 -41.20
CA LEU A 147 -102.46 -34.90 -40.39
C LEU A 147 -101.16 -34.39 -41.01
N ILE A 148 -101.04 -34.48 -42.34
CA ILE A 148 -99.85 -34.01 -43.08
C ILE A 148 -99.63 -32.50 -42.89
N GLY A 149 -100.70 -31.70 -42.86
CA GLY A 149 -100.62 -30.25 -42.70
C GLY A 149 -100.04 -29.79 -41.36
N LEU A 150 -100.37 -30.47 -40.25
CA LEU A 150 -99.87 -30.13 -38.91
C LEU A 150 -98.38 -30.42 -38.75
N ILE A 151 -97.89 -31.50 -39.37
CA ILE A 151 -96.48 -31.89 -39.29
C ILE A 151 -95.60 -30.83 -40.00
N ALA A 152 -96.06 -30.22 -41.08
CA ALA A 152 -95.32 -29.20 -41.81
C ALA A 152 -95.13 -27.89 -41.03
N LEU A 153 -96.14 -27.45 -40.27
CA LEU A 153 -96.10 -26.19 -39.50
C LEU A 153 -95.13 -26.23 -38.31
N GLY A 154 -94.95 -27.39 -37.68
CA GLY A 154 -94.04 -27.55 -36.55
C GLY A 154 -92.56 -27.35 -36.92
N GLU A 155 -92.17 -27.68 -38.15
CA GLU A 155 -90.77 -27.64 -38.59
C GLU A 155 -90.30 -26.20 -38.86
N THR A 156 -91.19 -25.32 -39.33
CA THR A 156 -90.83 -23.93 -39.69
C THR A 156 -90.38 -23.11 -38.49
N ARG A 157 -90.99 -23.31 -37.31
CA ARG A 157 -90.60 -22.58 -36.08
C ARG A 157 -89.21 -22.96 -35.57
N ARG A 158 -88.88 -24.24 -35.63
CA ARG A 158 -87.62 -24.77 -35.09
C ARG A 158 -86.39 -24.27 -35.85
N LYS A 159 -86.52 -24.02 -37.15
CA LYS A 159 -85.42 -23.52 -37.99
C LYS A 159 -84.97 -22.12 -37.57
N ASN A 160 -85.91 -21.23 -37.23
CA ASN A 160 -85.59 -19.84 -36.91
C ASN A 160 -84.81 -19.66 -35.60
N ASP A 161 -85.04 -20.51 -34.59
CA ASP A 161 -84.35 -20.39 -33.30
C ASP A 161 -82.86 -20.80 -33.41
N ASN A 162 -82.56 -21.85 -34.18
CA ASN A 162 -81.19 -22.32 -34.42
C ASN A 162 -80.34 -21.29 -35.18
N ASP A 163 -80.94 -20.55 -36.12
CA ASP A 163 -80.21 -19.56 -36.92
C ASP A 163 -79.75 -18.35 -36.06
N ARG A 164 -80.45 -18.06 -34.95
CA ARG A 164 -80.10 -16.95 -34.04
C ARG A 164 -78.88 -17.27 -33.16
N GLU A 165 -78.82 -18.46 -32.59
CA GLU A 165 -77.68 -18.89 -31.74
C GLU A 165 -76.38 -19.05 -32.56
N ALA A 166 -76.49 -19.46 -33.82
CA ALA A 166 -75.35 -19.51 -34.75
C ALA A 166 -74.77 -18.11 -35.04
N ALA A 167 -75.60 -17.06 -35.06
CA ALA A 167 -75.14 -15.70 -35.34
C ALA A 167 -74.39 -15.05 -34.15
N GLU A 168 -74.81 -15.31 -32.90
CA GLU A 168 -74.13 -14.79 -31.71
C GLU A 168 -72.77 -15.47 -31.46
N SER A 169 -72.70 -16.79 -31.61
CA SER A 169 -71.45 -17.54 -31.51
C SER A 169 -70.42 -17.10 -32.56
N LEU A 170 -70.87 -16.79 -33.79
CA LEU A 170 -70.03 -16.24 -34.85
C LEU A 170 -69.43 -14.87 -34.47
N ARG A 171 -70.22 -13.99 -33.85
CA ARG A 171 -69.75 -12.65 -33.41
C ARG A 171 -68.66 -12.73 -32.34
N ILE A 172 -68.85 -13.58 -31.33
CA ILE A 172 -67.85 -13.78 -30.26
C ILE A 172 -66.57 -14.38 -30.85
N HIS A 173 -66.70 -15.35 -31.76
CA HIS A 173 -65.56 -15.93 -32.46
C HIS A 173 -64.79 -14.88 -33.29
N GLN A 174 -65.50 -14.03 -34.04
CA GLN A 174 -64.91 -12.93 -34.82
C GLN A 174 -64.17 -11.91 -33.94
N GLN A 175 -64.76 -11.53 -32.79
CA GLN A 175 -64.12 -10.59 -31.87
C GLN A 175 -62.86 -11.21 -31.22
N GLY A 176 -62.90 -12.50 -30.86
CA GLY A 176 -61.73 -13.24 -30.39
C GLY A 176 -60.62 -13.35 -31.43
N THR A 177 -60.97 -13.61 -32.70
CA THR A 177 -59.99 -13.65 -33.80
C THR A 177 -59.37 -12.27 -34.05
N LEU A 178 -60.15 -11.19 -33.97
CA LEU A 178 -59.66 -9.82 -34.12
C LEU A 178 -58.68 -9.42 -33.00
N ILE A 179 -58.96 -9.78 -31.75
CA ILE A 179 -58.05 -9.54 -30.63
C ILE A 179 -56.75 -10.32 -30.82
N GLN A 180 -56.85 -11.60 -31.20
CA GLN A 180 -55.69 -12.45 -31.44
C GLN A 180 -54.84 -11.95 -32.63
N GLN A 181 -55.49 -11.46 -33.69
CA GLN A 181 -54.80 -10.79 -34.80
C GLN A 181 -54.13 -9.49 -34.35
N LYS A 182 -54.80 -8.68 -33.52
CA LYS A 182 -54.22 -7.45 -32.98
C LYS A 182 -52.97 -7.72 -32.16
N GLU A 183 -53.00 -8.70 -31.25
CA GLU A 183 -51.82 -9.11 -30.47
C GLU A 183 -50.69 -9.65 -31.36
N GLN A 184 -51.03 -10.41 -32.41
CA GLN A 184 -50.03 -10.87 -33.39
C GLN A 184 -49.41 -9.71 -34.17
N PHE A 185 -50.22 -8.72 -34.56
CA PHE A 185 -49.75 -7.50 -35.23
C PHE A 185 -48.87 -6.65 -34.31
N GLU A 186 -49.25 -6.45 -33.05
CA GLU A 186 -48.44 -5.71 -32.06
C GLU A 186 -47.10 -6.39 -31.83
N LYS A 187 -47.07 -7.72 -31.67
CA LYS A 187 -45.81 -8.49 -31.59
C LYS A 187 -44.97 -8.41 -32.86
N GLN A 188 -45.60 -8.36 -34.04
CA GLN A 188 -44.90 -8.16 -35.29
C GLN A 188 -44.30 -6.75 -35.39
N LEU A 189 -45.04 -5.74 -34.96
CA LEU A 189 -44.59 -4.35 -34.95
C LEU A 189 -43.41 -4.16 -34.00
N GLU A 190 -43.49 -4.73 -32.79
CA GLU A 190 -42.41 -4.72 -31.80
C GLU A 190 -41.15 -5.40 -32.34
N LYS A 191 -41.28 -6.59 -32.94
CA LYS A 191 -40.17 -7.27 -33.62
C LYS A 191 -39.59 -6.46 -34.77
N GLN A 192 -40.43 -5.81 -35.57
CA GLN A 192 -39.97 -4.94 -36.66
C GLN A 192 -39.21 -3.73 -36.12
N GLN A 193 -39.66 -3.16 -35.00
CA GLN A 193 -39.02 -2.02 -34.36
C GLN A 193 -37.69 -2.40 -33.73
N GLU A 194 -37.61 -3.51 -32.98
CA GLU A 194 -36.35 -4.07 -32.48
C GLU A 194 -35.36 -4.36 -33.62
N GLN A 195 -35.84 -4.96 -34.72
CA GLN A 195 -35.00 -5.27 -35.87
C GLN A 195 -34.53 -4.01 -36.60
N PHE A 196 -35.38 -2.99 -36.70
CA PHE A 196 -35.01 -1.69 -37.26
C PHE A 196 -33.95 -0.99 -36.40
N GLU A 197 -34.14 -0.95 -35.07
CA GLU A 197 -33.16 -0.37 -34.15
C GLU A 197 -31.82 -1.13 -34.17
N ALA A 198 -31.85 -2.46 -34.19
CA ALA A 198 -30.66 -3.29 -34.28
C ALA A 198 -29.89 -3.08 -35.60
N ASN A 199 -30.61 -2.97 -36.73
CA ASN A 199 -30.01 -2.64 -38.02
C ASN A 199 -29.44 -1.22 -38.01
N ALA A 200 -30.18 -0.23 -37.50
CA ALA A 200 -29.70 1.15 -37.42
C ALA A 200 -28.44 1.27 -36.54
N PHE A 201 -28.36 0.54 -35.43
CA PHE A 201 -27.16 0.45 -34.60
C PHE A 201 -25.99 -0.19 -35.35
N LYS A 202 -26.23 -1.29 -36.07
CA LYS A 202 -25.22 -1.95 -36.89
C LYS A 202 -24.68 -1.03 -38.00
N ASP A 203 -25.56 -0.26 -38.63
CA ASP A 203 -25.19 0.70 -39.68
C ASP A 203 -24.36 1.85 -39.12
N ARG A 204 -24.77 2.46 -37.99
CA ARG A 204 -23.96 3.49 -37.29
C ARG A 204 -22.59 2.96 -36.88
N LYS A 205 -22.53 1.72 -36.39
CA LYS A 205 -21.26 1.05 -36.04
C LYS A 205 -20.36 0.86 -37.26
N ALA A 206 -20.92 0.49 -38.42
CA ALA A 206 -20.17 0.37 -39.66
C ALA A 206 -19.67 1.74 -40.16
N GLU A 207 -20.52 2.77 -40.12
CA GLU A 207 -20.17 4.14 -40.50
C GLU A 207 -19.03 4.72 -39.65
N ARG A 208 -19.07 4.54 -38.32
CA ARG A 208 -17.97 4.96 -37.42
C ARG A 208 -16.66 4.27 -37.76
N ARG A 209 -16.69 2.98 -38.14
CA ARG A 209 -15.49 2.22 -38.55
C ARG A 209 -14.94 2.69 -39.90
N GLU A 210 -15.80 3.09 -40.83
CA GLU A 210 -15.39 3.69 -42.09
C GLU A 210 -14.73 5.06 -41.86
N ARG A 211 -15.35 5.92 -41.03
CA ARG A 211 -14.77 7.21 -40.63
C ARG A 211 -13.43 7.04 -39.91
N TYR A 212 -13.32 6.05 -39.01
CA TYR A 212 -12.07 5.69 -38.36
C TYR A 212 -10.96 5.34 -39.36
N THR A 213 -11.25 4.44 -40.31
CA THR A 213 -10.27 4.00 -41.32
C THR A 213 -9.78 5.18 -42.16
N LYS A 214 -10.71 6.04 -42.61
CA LYS A 214 -10.38 7.24 -43.37
C LYS A 214 -9.56 8.26 -42.56
N ALA A 215 -9.86 8.43 -41.29
CA ALA A 215 -9.13 9.35 -40.42
C ALA A 215 -7.71 8.86 -40.12
N VAL A 216 -7.52 7.54 -39.97
CA VAL A 216 -6.17 6.94 -39.86
C VAL A 216 -5.38 7.10 -41.15
N GLU A 217 -6.00 6.95 -42.32
CA GLU A 217 -5.35 7.26 -43.61
C GLU A 217 -4.91 8.72 -43.70
N GLN A 218 -5.74 9.65 -43.21
CA GLN A 218 -5.41 11.09 -43.18
C GLN A 218 -4.21 11.41 -42.28
N LEU A 219 -3.98 10.65 -41.20
CA LEU A 219 -2.77 10.82 -40.37
C LEU A 219 -1.49 10.50 -41.14
N GLY A 220 -1.54 9.71 -42.20
CA GLY A 220 -0.39 9.40 -43.05
C GLY A 220 -0.13 10.40 -44.19
N ASP A 221 -0.93 11.47 -44.32
CA ASP A 221 -0.80 12.43 -45.41
C ASP A 221 0.43 13.35 -45.23
N GLU A 222 1.08 13.75 -46.32
CA GLU A 222 2.24 14.66 -46.28
C GLU A 222 1.88 16.07 -45.74
N LYS A 223 0.62 16.50 -45.92
CA LYS A 223 0.15 17.84 -45.51
C LYS A 223 -0.37 17.85 -44.09
N ALA A 224 0.26 18.63 -43.22
CA ALA A 224 -0.14 18.78 -41.81
C ALA A 224 -1.62 19.16 -41.60
N PRO A 225 -2.26 20.05 -42.40
CA PRO A 225 -3.69 20.34 -42.24
C PRO A 225 -4.60 19.13 -42.47
N ILE A 226 -4.22 18.19 -43.35
CA ILE A 226 -4.97 16.95 -43.59
C ILE A 226 -4.78 16.00 -42.40
N ARG A 227 -3.55 15.87 -41.89
CA ARG A 227 -3.27 15.09 -40.67
C ARG A 227 -4.08 15.60 -39.48
N MET A 228 -4.12 16.91 -39.27
CA MET A 228 -4.95 17.53 -38.23
C MET A 228 -6.46 17.25 -38.39
N GLY A 229 -6.97 17.26 -39.63
CA GLY A 229 -8.35 16.85 -39.90
C GLY A 229 -8.62 15.39 -39.49
N GLY A 230 -7.65 14.50 -39.72
CA GLY A 230 -7.66 13.12 -39.22
C GLY A 230 -7.69 13.05 -37.69
N VAL A 231 -6.82 13.80 -37.01
CA VAL A 231 -6.80 13.90 -35.53
C VAL A 231 -8.16 14.29 -34.98
N TYR A 232 -8.75 15.39 -35.44
CA TYR A 232 -10.06 15.84 -34.93
C TYR A 232 -11.18 14.86 -35.20
N THR A 233 -11.14 14.15 -36.34
CA THR A 233 -12.10 13.09 -36.65
C THR A 233 -11.97 11.92 -35.67
N LEU A 234 -10.74 11.49 -35.36
CA LEU A 234 -10.48 10.42 -34.39
C LEU A 234 -10.90 10.82 -32.97
N VAL A 235 -10.56 12.02 -32.54
CA VAL A 235 -10.96 12.56 -31.22
C VAL A 235 -12.48 12.57 -31.08
N GLY A 236 -13.20 13.11 -32.07
CA GLY A 236 -14.66 13.12 -32.06
C GLY A 236 -15.27 11.72 -32.06
N LEU A 237 -14.66 10.75 -32.76
CA LEU A 237 -15.12 9.36 -32.75
C LEU A 237 -14.98 8.70 -31.37
N VAL A 238 -13.96 9.04 -30.57
CA VAL A 238 -13.85 8.54 -29.19
C VAL A 238 -15.01 9.06 -28.36
N ASP A 239 -15.29 10.37 -28.42
CA ASP A 239 -16.41 10.98 -27.70
C ASP A 239 -17.74 10.35 -28.11
N GLU A 240 -17.98 10.15 -29.41
CA GLU A 240 -19.17 9.46 -29.94
C GLU A 240 -19.31 8.01 -29.42
N TRP A 241 -18.20 7.28 -29.24
CA TRP A 241 -18.24 5.92 -28.69
C TRP A 241 -18.59 5.91 -27.20
N LEU A 242 -18.10 6.88 -26.43
CA LEU A 242 -18.40 6.99 -25.00
C LEU A 242 -19.88 7.32 -24.74
N GLU A 243 -20.51 8.06 -25.66
CA GLU A 243 -21.93 8.44 -25.59
C GLU A 243 -22.91 7.33 -26.04
N GLU A 244 -22.44 6.21 -26.62
CA GLU A 244 -23.31 5.17 -27.21
C GLU A 244 -24.05 4.33 -26.14
N ASP A 245 -25.29 4.70 -25.84
CA ASP A 245 -26.12 4.10 -24.80
C ASP A 245 -26.39 2.59 -24.96
N LYS A 246 -26.40 2.07 -26.20
CA LYS A 246 -26.64 0.65 -26.50
C LYS A 246 -25.49 -0.28 -26.14
N LEU A 247 -24.29 0.24 -25.92
CA LEU A 247 -23.12 -0.54 -25.51
C LEU A 247 -22.96 -0.52 -23.99
N SER A 248 -22.42 -1.62 -23.43
CA SER A 248 -21.92 -1.61 -22.05
C SER A 248 -20.72 -0.66 -21.92
N GLU A 249 -20.46 -0.15 -20.71
CA GLU A 249 -19.33 0.75 -20.44
C GLU A 249 -18.00 0.14 -20.92
N ASP A 250 -17.75 -1.13 -20.62
CA ASP A 250 -16.55 -1.85 -21.05
C ASP A 250 -16.41 -1.91 -22.58
N GLU A 251 -17.51 -2.09 -23.32
CA GLU A 251 -17.49 -2.10 -24.77
C GLU A 251 -17.23 -0.71 -25.36
N ARG A 252 -17.79 0.35 -24.78
CA ARG A 252 -17.52 1.73 -25.19
C ARG A 252 -16.05 2.08 -25.00
N ILE A 253 -15.50 1.77 -23.83
CA ILE A 253 -14.08 1.96 -23.53
C ILE A 253 -13.23 1.13 -24.48
N LYS A 254 -13.61 -0.10 -24.81
CA LYS A 254 -12.86 -0.94 -25.76
C LYS A 254 -12.81 -0.35 -27.17
N GLU A 255 -13.92 0.15 -27.70
CA GLU A 255 -13.93 0.76 -29.04
C GLU A 255 -13.17 2.11 -29.04
N GLY A 256 -13.32 2.93 -27.98
CA GLY A 256 -12.53 4.16 -27.81
C GLY A 256 -11.02 3.91 -27.68
N GLN A 257 -10.62 2.88 -26.92
CA GLN A 257 -9.21 2.53 -26.70
C GLN A 257 -8.48 2.19 -28.00
N VAL A 258 -9.15 1.61 -29.00
CA VAL A 258 -8.55 1.34 -30.32
C VAL A 258 -8.10 2.65 -30.99
N ILE A 259 -8.89 3.70 -30.84
CA ILE A 259 -8.59 5.02 -31.39
C ILE A 259 -7.48 5.69 -30.58
N ILE A 260 -7.55 5.66 -29.24
CA ILE A 260 -6.47 6.16 -28.36
C ILE A 260 -5.13 5.50 -28.67
N ASN A 261 -5.13 4.18 -28.90
CA ASN A 261 -3.92 3.44 -29.29
C ASN A 261 -3.33 3.94 -30.61
N SER A 262 -4.18 4.34 -31.57
CA SER A 262 -3.75 4.89 -32.86
C SER A 262 -3.14 6.28 -32.72
N LEU A 263 -3.76 7.15 -31.91
CA LEU A 263 -3.20 8.47 -31.56
C LEU A 263 -1.84 8.34 -30.84
N CYS A 264 -1.75 7.44 -29.87
CA CYS A 264 -0.49 7.15 -29.16
C CYS A 264 0.57 6.55 -30.09
N ALA A 265 0.18 5.67 -31.03
CA ALA A 265 1.09 5.11 -32.02
C ALA A 265 1.64 6.18 -32.97
N TYR A 266 0.82 7.16 -33.34
CA TYR A 266 1.27 8.31 -34.14
C TYR A 266 2.32 9.14 -33.39
N ILE A 267 2.09 9.46 -32.10
CA ILE A 267 3.07 10.17 -31.26
C ILE A 267 4.39 9.38 -31.13
N ARG A 268 4.30 8.06 -30.96
CA ARG A 268 5.48 7.16 -30.89
C ARG A 268 6.19 6.98 -32.23
N SER A 269 5.61 7.41 -33.34
CA SER A 269 6.20 7.19 -34.65
C SER A 269 7.53 7.94 -34.77
N PRO A 270 8.61 7.29 -35.25
CA PRO A 270 9.90 7.93 -35.41
C PRO A 270 9.82 9.14 -36.35
N PHE A 271 10.49 10.22 -35.97
CA PHE A 271 10.60 11.42 -36.80
C PHE A 271 12.06 11.86 -36.85
N THR A 272 12.65 11.82 -38.05
CA THR A 272 14.10 11.97 -38.25
C THR A 272 14.62 13.31 -37.75
N LEU A 273 13.91 14.41 -38.01
CA LEU A 273 14.31 15.76 -37.60
C LEU A 273 14.34 15.94 -36.06
N ALA A 274 13.60 15.12 -35.31
CA ALA A 274 13.62 15.17 -33.84
C ALA A 274 14.98 14.77 -33.24
N SER A 275 15.79 14.00 -33.98
CA SER A 275 17.12 13.57 -33.52
C SER A 275 18.18 14.67 -33.56
N HIS A 276 17.96 15.73 -34.33
CA HIS A 276 18.85 16.88 -34.44
C HIS A 276 18.13 18.19 -34.09
N TYR A 277 17.13 18.13 -33.20
CA TYR A 277 16.24 19.24 -32.84
C TYR A 277 16.94 20.57 -32.50
N ASP A 278 18.12 20.53 -31.89
CA ASP A 278 18.82 21.73 -31.39
C ASP A 278 19.14 22.78 -32.47
N GLU A 279 19.47 22.35 -33.70
CA GLU A 279 19.77 23.26 -34.81
C GLU A 279 18.51 23.84 -35.46
N PRO A 280 17.56 23.06 -36.02
CA PRO A 280 16.36 23.59 -36.67
C PRO A 280 15.36 24.24 -35.71
N SER A 281 15.46 24.01 -34.40
CA SER A 281 14.65 24.75 -33.41
C SER A 281 15.06 26.22 -33.25
N GLN A 282 16.27 26.62 -33.66
CA GLN A 282 16.72 28.02 -33.59
C GLN A 282 15.93 28.96 -34.50
N ASP A 283 15.97 30.27 -34.23
CA ASP A 283 15.31 31.28 -35.07
C ASP A 283 16.02 31.49 -36.41
N THR A 284 17.35 31.34 -36.43
CA THR A 284 18.21 31.52 -37.61
C THR A 284 19.33 30.48 -37.61
N PRO A 285 19.84 30.09 -38.78
CA PRO A 285 20.93 29.12 -38.86
C PRO A 285 22.20 29.69 -38.19
N THR A 286 22.86 28.85 -37.40
CA THR A 286 24.11 29.22 -36.72
C THR A 286 25.28 29.34 -37.72
N SER A 287 26.23 30.23 -37.42
CA SER A 287 27.43 30.44 -38.26
C SER A 287 28.39 29.23 -38.30
N GLU A 288 28.20 28.29 -37.37
CA GLU A 288 28.82 26.98 -37.29
C GLU A 288 27.71 25.94 -37.14
N GLY A 289 27.81 24.78 -37.81
CA GLY A 289 26.79 23.72 -37.73
C GLY A 289 26.44 23.10 -39.09
N THR A 290 25.45 22.21 -39.09
CA THR A 290 25.02 21.47 -40.29
C THR A 290 24.51 22.43 -41.37
N TYR A 291 23.74 23.45 -40.99
CA TYR A 291 23.10 24.39 -41.93
C TYR A 291 23.97 25.55 -42.40
N LYS A 292 25.28 25.52 -42.12
CA LYS A 292 26.20 26.55 -42.62
C LYS A 292 26.11 26.67 -44.13
N ASP A 293 25.87 27.89 -44.63
CA ASP A 293 25.67 28.21 -46.05
C ASP A 293 24.46 27.49 -46.72
N ARG A 294 23.55 26.90 -45.92
CA ARG A 294 22.37 26.13 -46.37
C ARG A 294 21.05 26.68 -45.78
N GLU A 295 20.90 28.00 -45.82
CA GLU A 295 19.78 28.73 -45.21
C GLU A 295 18.39 28.31 -45.74
N GLN A 296 18.28 28.00 -47.03
CA GLN A 296 17.00 27.50 -47.59
C GLN A 296 16.61 26.12 -47.04
N GLU A 297 17.58 25.23 -46.85
CA GLU A 297 17.36 23.88 -46.30
C GLU A 297 16.96 23.99 -44.82
N PHE A 298 17.58 24.89 -44.06
CA PHE A 298 17.22 25.20 -42.68
C PHE A 298 15.75 25.58 -42.53
N TYR A 299 15.27 26.57 -43.30
CA TYR A 299 13.89 27.01 -43.19
C TYR A 299 12.89 25.96 -43.69
N ALA A 300 13.27 25.12 -44.66
CA ALA A 300 12.43 24.02 -45.11
C ALA A 300 12.30 22.93 -44.03
N GLU A 301 13.41 22.50 -43.43
CA GLU A 301 13.39 21.50 -42.34
C GLU A 301 12.72 22.04 -41.09
N LYS A 302 12.95 23.30 -40.72
CA LYS A 302 12.23 23.98 -39.63
C LYS A 302 10.72 23.97 -39.85
N ALA A 303 10.24 24.32 -41.04
CA ALA A 303 8.81 24.28 -41.34
C ALA A 303 8.22 22.86 -41.25
N ILE A 304 8.97 21.83 -41.66
CA ILE A 304 8.56 20.42 -41.52
C ILE A 304 8.49 20.05 -40.03
N LEU A 305 9.53 20.38 -39.25
CA LEU A 305 9.60 20.17 -37.81
C LEU A 305 8.43 20.83 -37.08
N ASP A 306 8.19 22.12 -37.33
CA ASP A 306 7.13 22.91 -36.71
C ASP A 306 5.74 22.33 -37.06
N SER A 307 5.52 21.99 -38.33
CA SER A 307 4.23 21.42 -38.77
C SER A 307 3.94 20.05 -38.15
N GLU A 308 4.96 19.23 -37.91
CA GLU A 308 4.79 17.93 -37.25
C GLU A 308 4.64 18.10 -35.73
N ALA A 309 5.36 19.06 -35.13
CA ALA A 309 5.21 19.45 -33.74
C ALA A 309 3.77 19.90 -33.46
N ASP A 310 3.19 20.74 -34.32
CA ASP A 310 1.80 21.21 -34.20
C ASP A 310 0.80 20.06 -34.23
N VAL A 311 0.99 19.06 -35.10
CA VAL A 311 0.10 17.91 -35.19
C VAL A 311 0.11 17.08 -33.91
N ARG A 312 1.31 16.71 -33.44
CA ARG A 312 1.44 15.87 -32.24
C ARG A 312 1.08 16.62 -30.96
N LEU A 313 1.40 17.92 -30.87
CA LEU A 313 0.93 18.79 -29.79
C LEU A 313 -0.59 18.91 -29.79
N GLY A 314 -1.22 18.99 -30.97
CA GLY A 314 -2.67 18.96 -31.12
C GLY A 314 -3.29 17.71 -30.49
N ILE A 315 -2.71 16.53 -30.74
CA ILE A 315 -3.15 15.28 -30.11
C ILE A 315 -3.01 15.36 -28.58
N ILE A 316 -1.86 15.82 -28.06
CA ILE A 316 -1.63 15.95 -26.61
C ILE A 316 -2.63 16.91 -25.97
N LYS A 317 -2.92 18.05 -26.60
CA LYS A 317 -3.91 19.03 -26.09
C LYS A 317 -5.32 18.45 -26.01
N GLU A 318 -5.75 17.71 -27.02
CA GLU A 318 -7.08 17.08 -27.02
C GLU A 318 -7.20 15.98 -25.95
N ILE A 319 -6.12 15.23 -25.71
CA ILE A 319 -6.04 14.27 -24.60
C ILE A 319 -6.09 15.01 -23.26
N HIS A 320 -5.21 16.01 -23.06
CA HIS A 320 -5.14 16.80 -21.82
C HIS A 320 -6.50 17.38 -21.45
N ASN A 321 -7.17 18.07 -22.38
CA ASN A 321 -8.48 18.71 -22.15
C ASN A 321 -9.55 17.73 -21.65
N ARG A 322 -9.46 16.45 -22.00
CA ARG A 322 -10.43 15.41 -21.62
C ARG A 322 -9.99 14.56 -20.45
N LEU A 323 -8.74 14.73 -19.98
CA LEU A 323 -8.25 14.19 -18.71
C LEU A 323 -8.59 15.11 -17.53
N GLN A 324 -8.88 16.39 -17.80
CA GLN A 324 -9.32 17.35 -16.78
C GLN A 324 -10.73 17.00 -16.28
N GLY A 325 -10.89 16.92 -14.96
CA GLY A 325 -12.19 16.83 -14.30
C GLY A 325 -12.93 18.16 -14.23
N THR A 326 -14.16 18.14 -13.73
CA THR A 326 -14.94 19.32 -13.35
C THR A 326 -14.95 19.47 -11.83
N GLU A 327 -15.49 20.59 -11.30
CA GLU A 327 -15.63 20.77 -9.84
C GLU A 327 -16.47 19.67 -9.17
N GLU A 328 -17.41 19.05 -9.89
CA GLU A 328 -18.28 17.98 -9.36
C GLU A 328 -17.68 16.57 -9.57
N ILE A 329 -16.93 16.36 -10.65
CA ILE A 329 -16.34 15.06 -11.01
C ILE A 329 -14.84 15.24 -11.20
N LEU A 330 -14.05 14.67 -10.28
CA LEU A 330 -12.60 14.84 -10.27
C LEU A 330 -11.88 14.29 -11.51
N TRP A 331 -12.47 13.32 -12.21
CA TRP A 331 -11.88 12.68 -13.40
C TRP A 331 -12.54 13.17 -14.69
N GLY A 332 -11.72 13.41 -15.72
CA GLY A 332 -12.20 13.75 -17.06
C GLY A 332 -12.80 12.56 -17.83
N THR A 333 -13.46 12.85 -18.96
CA THR A 333 -14.15 11.86 -19.80
C THR A 333 -13.23 10.78 -20.35
N TRP A 334 -11.93 11.08 -20.49
CA TRP A 334 -10.93 10.16 -21.04
C TRP A 334 -10.02 9.51 -19.98
N SER A 335 -10.36 9.67 -18.70
CA SER A 335 -9.56 9.13 -17.58
C SER A 335 -9.51 7.60 -17.54
N SER A 336 -10.53 6.94 -18.09
CA SER A 336 -10.69 5.48 -18.08
C SER A 336 -9.90 4.74 -19.16
N PHE A 337 -9.13 5.44 -19.99
CA PHE A 337 -8.28 4.84 -21.03
C PHE A 337 -6.85 4.58 -20.55
N GLU A 338 -6.21 3.59 -21.15
CA GLU A 338 -4.77 3.33 -21.01
C GLU A 338 -3.99 4.13 -22.06
N TYR A 339 -2.84 4.67 -21.66
CA TYR A 339 -2.01 5.49 -22.55
C TYR A 339 -0.59 4.91 -22.64
N ASN A 340 -0.10 4.73 -23.87
CA ASN A 340 1.25 4.25 -24.12
C ASN A 340 2.02 5.20 -25.03
N PHE A 341 2.79 6.07 -24.39
CA PHE A 341 3.73 7.00 -24.99
C PHE A 341 5.18 6.53 -24.90
N SER A 342 5.44 5.29 -24.49
CA SER A 342 6.82 4.80 -24.30
C SER A 342 7.67 4.93 -25.57
N GLY A 343 8.93 5.30 -25.39
CA GLY A 343 9.88 5.49 -26.48
C GLY A 343 9.62 6.71 -27.36
N SER A 344 8.68 7.60 -26.99
CA SER A 344 8.37 8.78 -27.81
C SER A 344 9.48 9.82 -27.73
N THR A 345 9.65 10.60 -28.80
CA THR A 345 10.45 11.83 -28.78
C THR A 345 9.52 13.03 -28.87
N PHE A 346 9.41 13.78 -27.77
CA PHE A 346 8.64 15.00 -27.65
C PHE A 346 9.54 16.21 -27.96
N PHE A 347 9.37 16.80 -29.13
CA PHE A 347 10.13 17.96 -29.61
C PHE A 347 9.30 19.26 -29.60
N TYR A 348 8.34 19.30 -28.69
CA TYR A 348 7.39 20.38 -28.43
C TYR A 348 7.05 20.37 -26.92
N PRO A 349 6.57 21.47 -26.35
CA PRO A 349 6.23 21.51 -24.92
C PRO A 349 5.07 20.54 -24.63
N VAL A 350 5.26 19.67 -23.64
CA VAL A 350 4.23 18.75 -23.16
C VAL A 350 3.60 19.36 -21.91
N ASP A 351 2.29 19.59 -21.97
CA ASP A 351 1.49 19.96 -20.81
C ASP A 351 0.40 18.91 -20.61
N LEU A 352 0.57 18.13 -19.55
CA LEU A 352 -0.36 17.15 -19.03
C LEU A 352 -0.61 17.41 -17.54
N SER A 353 -0.43 18.65 -17.08
CA SER A 353 -0.76 19.08 -15.72
C SER A 353 -2.25 18.85 -15.39
N GLY A 354 -2.62 18.77 -14.11
CA GLY A 354 -4.04 18.63 -13.71
C GLY A 354 -4.75 17.35 -14.19
N SER A 355 -4.01 16.38 -14.75
CA SER A 355 -4.61 15.23 -15.43
C SER A 355 -5.01 14.14 -14.46
N TYR A 356 -6.16 13.50 -14.70
CA TYR A 356 -6.64 12.38 -13.90
C TYR A 356 -6.59 11.06 -14.68
N TYR A 357 -5.80 10.10 -14.23
CA TYR A 357 -5.68 8.78 -14.85
C TYR A 357 -6.30 7.70 -13.97
N LEU A 358 -7.40 7.09 -14.41
CA LEU A 358 -8.00 5.92 -13.74
C LEU A 358 -7.29 4.61 -14.10
N LYS A 359 -6.72 4.53 -15.32
CA LYS A 359 -5.94 3.39 -15.81
C LYS A 359 -4.46 3.74 -15.95
N SER A 360 -3.66 2.75 -16.30
CA SER A 360 -2.21 2.87 -16.36
C SER A 360 -1.75 3.78 -17.51
N VAL A 361 -0.65 4.48 -17.29
CA VAL A 361 -0.01 5.35 -18.28
C VAL A 361 1.50 5.07 -18.36
N ASN A 362 2.03 4.99 -19.57
CA ASN A 362 3.43 4.67 -19.81
C ASN A 362 4.11 5.72 -20.70
N PHE A 363 5.01 6.49 -20.09
CA PHE A 363 5.94 7.44 -20.70
C PHE A 363 7.40 6.93 -20.72
N SER A 364 7.67 5.69 -20.30
CA SER A 364 9.04 5.20 -20.12
C SER A 364 9.87 5.22 -21.41
N GLY A 365 11.18 5.42 -21.28
CA GLY A 365 12.10 5.44 -22.40
C GLY A 365 11.93 6.63 -23.36
N SER A 366 11.21 7.68 -22.95
CA SER A 366 10.90 8.82 -23.81
C SER A 366 11.99 9.89 -23.74
N THR A 367 12.08 10.72 -24.78
CA THR A 367 12.97 11.88 -24.82
C THR A 367 12.15 13.16 -24.95
N TYR A 368 12.35 14.11 -24.04
CA TYR A 368 11.72 15.42 -24.02
C TYR A 368 12.76 16.48 -24.39
N GLN A 369 12.73 16.95 -25.64
CA GLN A 369 13.62 18.03 -26.11
C GLN A 369 13.20 19.40 -25.58
N ASN A 370 11.94 19.55 -25.19
CA ASN A 370 11.36 20.75 -24.63
C ASN A 370 10.81 20.50 -23.21
N THR A 371 10.13 21.48 -22.63
CA THR A 371 9.57 21.41 -21.27
C THR A 371 8.49 20.34 -21.16
N ALA A 372 8.40 19.71 -19.98
CA ALA A 372 7.39 18.70 -19.71
C ALA A 372 6.72 18.97 -18.36
N ASP A 373 5.41 19.23 -18.38
CA ASP A 373 4.62 19.49 -17.18
C ASP A 373 3.60 18.38 -16.95
N PHE A 374 3.70 17.76 -15.78
CA PHE A 374 2.84 16.69 -15.27
C PHE A 374 2.35 17.01 -13.85
N SER A 375 2.45 18.27 -13.40
CA SER A 375 2.07 18.65 -12.05
C SER A 375 0.57 18.50 -11.79
N ASP A 376 0.17 18.61 -10.52
CA ASP A 376 -1.25 18.64 -10.11
C ASP A 376 -2.06 17.43 -10.61
N SER A 377 -1.39 16.32 -10.91
CA SER A 377 -1.99 15.17 -11.60
C SER A 377 -2.25 14.02 -10.65
N THR A 378 -3.30 13.24 -10.93
CA THR A 378 -3.67 12.06 -10.12
C THR A 378 -3.56 10.78 -10.94
N TYR A 379 -2.80 9.83 -10.42
CA TYR A 379 -2.55 8.52 -11.04
C TYR A 379 -3.14 7.42 -10.15
N GLN A 380 -4.30 6.89 -10.51
CA GLN A 380 -4.98 5.84 -9.73
C GLN A 380 -4.33 4.45 -9.90
N ASN A 381 -3.63 4.23 -11.01
CA ASN A 381 -2.95 2.98 -11.32
C ASN A 381 -1.47 3.23 -11.64
N THR A 382 -0.81 2.24 -12.25
CA THR A 382 0.62 2.27 -12.55
C THR A 382 0.94 3.41 -13.52
N ALA A 383 1.95 4.19 -13.16
CA ALA A 383 2.51 5.22 -14.02
C ALA A 383 4.01 5.00 -14.20
N SER A 384 4.51 5.13 -15.42
CA SER A 384 5.92 4.83 -15.75
C SER A 384 6.54 5.97 -16.53
N PHE A 385 7.50 6.67 -15.94
CA PHE A 385 8.31 7.74 -16.52
C PHE A 385 9.79 7.38 -16.63
N GLY A 386 10.20 6.24 -16.05
CA GLY A 386 11.59 5.80 -15.98
C GLY A 386 12.28 5.56 -17.32
N GLY A 387 13.61 5.56 -17.32
CA GLY A 387 14.43 5.39 -18.53
C GLY A 387 14.36 6.57 -19.50
N SER A 388 13.83 7.72 -19.08
CA SER A 388 13.55 8.85 -19.97
C SER A 388 14.64 9.92 -19.89
N THR A 389 14.74 10.77 -20.91
CA THR A 389 15.66 11.91 -20.96
C THR A 389 14.91 13.22 -21.07
N TYR A 390 15.18 14.17 -20.17
CA TYR A 390 14.56 15.49 -20.14
C TYR A 390 15.62 16.56 -20.39
N GLN A 391 15.60 17.22 -21.55
CA GLN A 391 16.60 18.23 -21.93
C GLN A 391 16.38 19.58 -21.25
N ARG A 392 15.12 19.90 -20.95
CA ARG A 392 14.69 21.12 -20.25
C ARG A 392 14.08 20.75 -18.89
N TRP A 393 13.45 21.72 -18.23
CA TRP A 393 12.83 21.44 -16.94
C TRP A 393 11.67 20.45 -17.08
N ALA A 394 11.45 19.66 -16.02
CA ALA A 394 10.33 18.74 -15.92
C ALA A 394 9.66 18.90 -14.55
N ASN A 395 8.33 19.00 -14.55
CA ASN A 395 7.53 19.23 -13.35
C ASN A 395 6.57 18.07 -13.09
N PHE A 396 6.65 17.50 -11.89
CA PHE A 396 5.82 16.40 -11.37
C PHE A 396 5.23 16.76 -10.00
N SER A 397 5.24 18.05 -9.65
CA SER A 397 4.87 18.53 -8.31
C SER A 397 3.38 18.38 -8.03
N ASP A 398 3.02 18.46 -6.75
CA ASP A 398 1.63 18.52 -6.27
C ASP A 398 0.74 17.38 -6.79
N SER A 399 1.36 16.23 -7.06
CA SER A 399 0.71 15.08 -7.71
C SER A 399 0.41 13.95 -6.73
N ILE A 400 -0.60 13.15 -7.06
CA ILE A 400 -1.06 12.02 -6.23
C ILE A 400 -0.87 10.71 -6.99
N TYR A 401 -0.04 9.82 -6.46
CA TYR A 401 0.27 8.51 -7.04
C TYR A 401 -0.31 7.40 -6.17
N GLN A 402 -1.44 6.83 -6.56
CA GLN A 402 -2.09 5.73 -5.84
C GLN A 402 -1.41 4.38 -6.13
N GLY A 403 -1.02 4.16 -7.40
CA GLY A 403 -0.36 2.94 -7.87
C GLY A 403 1.16 2.99 -7.79
N TRP A 404 1.81 1.96 -8.34
CA TRP A 404 3.26 1.94 -8.52
C TRP A 404 3.69 3.03 -9.49
N ILE A 405 4.75 3.76 -9.14
CA ILE A 405 5.30 4.85 -9.94
C ILE A 405 6.80 4.67 -10.11
N SER A 406 7.26 4.79 -11.37
CA SER A 406 8.67 4.65 -11.72
C SER A 406 9.17 5.89 -12.46
N PHE A 407 10.12 6.60 -11.87
CA PHE A 407 10.93 7.67 -12.47
C PHE A 407 12.38 7.24 -12.72
N GLY A 408 12.80 6.11 -12.13
CA GLY A 408 14.18 5.64 -12.10
C GLY A 408 14.81 5.36 -13.47
N GLY A 409 16.15 5.34 -13.51
CA GLY A 409 16.91 5.13 -14.75
C GLY A 409 16.87 6.33 -15.71
N SER A 410 16.42 7.49 -15.26
CA SER A 410 16.21 8.66 -16.11
C SER A 410 17.38 9.65 -16.06
N ILE A 411 17.50 10.48 -17.10
CA ILE A 411 18.48 11.55 -17.20
C ILE A 411 17.75 12.88 -17.28
N TYR A 412 17.96 13.73 -16.29
CA TYR A 412 17.37 15.07 -16.21
C TYR A 412 18.46 16.12 -16.41
N GLN A 413 18.48 16.73 -17.59
CA GLN A 413 19.44 17.78 -17.94
C GLN A 413 19.04 19.13 -17.33
N GLY A 414 17.76 19.46 -17.37
CA GLY A 414 17.18 20.64 -16.72
C GLY A 414 16.74 20.38 -15.27
N SER A 415 16.23 21.43 -14.62
CA SER A 415 15.74 21.32 -13.24
C SER A 415 14.48 20.47 -13.14
N THR A 416 14.33 19.75 -12.03
CA THR A 416 13.22 18.80 -11.82
C THR A 416 12.51 19.04 -10.51
N TYR A 417 11.18 18.95 -10.55
CA TYR A 417 10.34 19.23 -9.40
C TYR A 417 9.40 18.07 -9.13
N PHE A 418 9.44 17.55 -7.90
CA PHE A 418 8.56 16.51 -7.35
C PHE A 418 7.93 16.97 -6.03
N VAL A 419 8.04 18.27 -5.72
CA VAL A 419 7.65 18.87 -4.44
C VAL A 419 6.15 18.69 -4.17
N GLY A 420 5.77 18.62 -2.89
CA GLY A 420 4.35 18.62 -2.48
C GLY A 420 3.56 17.36 -2.84
N SER A 421 4.22 16.30 -3.31
CA SER A 421 3.54 15.14 -3.88
C SER A 421 3.22 14.06 -2.83
N THR A 422 2.16 13.28 -3.11
CA THR A 422 1.75 12.15 -2.27
C THR A 422 1.87 10.83 -3.01
N TYR A 423 2.69 9.94 -2.47
CA TYR A 423 2.98 8.62 -3.01
C TYR A 423 2.37 7.54 -2.12
N GLN A 424 1.25 6.95 -2.54
CA GLN A 424 0.60 5.86 -1.80
C GLN A 424 1.23 4.50 -2.14
N GLY A 425 1.56 4.29 -3.41
CA GLY A 425 2.21 3.07 -3.90
C GLY A 425 3.74 3.10 -3.81
N LEU A 426 4.36 1.98 -4.20
CA LEU A 426 5.82 1.87 -4.31
C LEU A 426 6.35 2.91 -5.30
N THR A 427 7.48 3.52 -4.98
CA THR A 427 8.04 4.61 -5.78
C THR A 427 9.52 4.35 -6.08
N ASN A 428 9.92 4.52 -7.34
CA ASN A 428 11.31 4.39 -7.76
C ASN A 428 11.83 5.64 -8.46
N PHE A 429 12.78 6.34 -7.85
CA PHE A 429 13.60 7.42 -8.42
C PHE A 429 15.05 6.98 -8.69
N GLY A 430 15.42 5.78 -8.25
CA GLY A 430 16.78 5.28 -8.24
C GLY A 430 17.43 5.17 -9.62
N ASP A 431 18.75 4.96 -9.62
CA ASP A 431 19.58 4.81 -10.82
C ASP A 431 19.45 5.99 -11.82
N SER A 432 19.12 7.19 -11.34
CA SER A 432 18.90 8.37 -12.18
C SER A 432 20.05 9.37 -12.12
N ILE A 433 20.14 10.23 -13.14
CA ILE A 433 21.15 11.30 -13.22
C ILE A 433 20.45 12.66 -13.29
N TYR A 434 20.63 13.49 -12.27
CA TYR A 434 20.11 14.85 -12.18
C TYR A 434 21.24 15.85 -12.42
N LYS A 435 21.29 16.47 -13.60
CA LYS A 435 22.37 17.41 -13.99
C LYS A 435 22.18 18.81 -13.42
N SER A 436 20.93 19.22 -13.21
CA SER A 436 20.55 20.48 -12.56
C SER A 436 19.93 20.20 -11.20
N SER A 437 19.45 21.25 -10.53
CA SER A 437 18.77 21.13 -9.23
C SER A 437 17.50 20.27 -9.33
N THR A 438 17.28 19.43 -8.32
CA THR A 438 16.08 18.61 -8.16
C THR A 438 15.46 18.79 -6.79
N ASP A 439 14.13 18.84 -6.75
CA ASP A 439 13.36 19.07 -5.53
C ASP A 439 12.35 17.94 -5.26
N PHE A 440 12.50 17.27 -4.12
CA PHE A 440 11.62 16.22 -3.57
C PHE A 440 11.02 16.65 -2.21
N SER A 441 11.10 17.93 -1.85
CA SER A 441 10.67 18.38 -0.54
C SER A 441 9.16 18.29 -0.34
N ASP A 442 8.74 18.44 0.91
CA ASP A 442 7.34 18.60 1.31
C ASP A 442 6.43 17.45 0.80
N SER A 443 7.01 16.26 0.63
CA SER A 443 6.35 15.11 0.01
C SER A 443 6.08 14.00 1.02
N THR A 444 5.05 13.20 0.77
CA THR A 444 4.66 12.09 1.65
C THR A 444 4.71 10.75 0.92
N TYR A 445 5.49 9.81 1.47
CA TYR A 445 5.65 8.45 0.95
C TYR A 445 5.02 7.45 1.91
N GLN A 446 3.91 6.83 1.50
CA GLN A 446 3.16 5.87 2.33
C GLN A 446 3.74 4.47 2.24
N SER A 447 4.25 4.11 1.06
CA SER A 447 4.97 2.86 0.79
C SER A 447 6.46 3.13 0.57
N SER A 448 7.23 2.10 0.23
CA SER A 448 8.68 2.21 0.06
C SER A 448 9.06 3.11 -1.12
N ALA A 449 10.10 3.91 -0.91
CA ALA A 449 10.64 4.85 -1.90
C ALA A 449 12.14 4.59 -2.11
N ASN A 450 12.53 4.32 -3.35
CA ASN A 450 13.92 4.10 -3.73
C ASN A 450 14.48 5.33 -4.45
N PHE A 451 15.55 5.92 -3.91
CA PHE A 451 16.38 6.97 -4.49
C PHE A 451 17.82 6.50 -4.76
N GLY A 452 18.16 5.28 -4.34
CA GLY A 452 19.51 4.74 -4.35
C GLY A 452 20.13 4.63 -5.75
N GLY A 453 21.46 4.56 -5.77
CA GLY A 453 22.24 4.46 -7.02
C GLY A 453 22.22 5.70 -7.91
N SER A 454 21.64 6.81 -7.43
CA SER A 454 21.47 8.03 -8.24
C SER A 454 22.68 8.95 -8.17
N THR A 455 22.85 9.78 -9.21
CA THR A 455 23.86 10.85 -9.26
C THR A 455 23.18 12.21 -9.36
N TYR A 456 23.40 13.04 -8.34
CA TYR A 456 22.93 14.42 -8.26
C TYR A 456 24.12 15.36 -8.50
N VAL A 457 24.18 15.95 -9.70
CA VAL A 457 25.20 16.94 -10.05
C VAL A 457 24.82 18.31 -9.48
N GLY A 458 23.56 18.74 -9.68
CA GLY A 458 23.02 19.93 -9.03
C GLY A 458 22.53 19.64 -7.61
N LYS A 459 21.99 20.68 -6.96
CA LYS A 459 21.41 20.58 -5.61
C LYS A 459 20.27 19.57 -5.55
N ALA A 460 20.20 18.79 -4.48
CA ALA A 460 19.14 17.82 -4.25
C ALA A 460 18.43 18.12 -2.93
N ASN A 461 17.15 18.46 -3.01
CA ASN A 461 16.34 18.78 -1.84
C ASN A 461 15.35 17.65 -1.52
N PHE A 462 15.37 17.15 -0.29
CA PHE A 462 14.50 16.10 0.26
C PHE A 462 13.85 16.53 1.58
N SER A 463 13.98 17.81 1.95
CA SER A 463 13.59 18.30 3.27
C SER A 463 12.09 18.28 3.50
N ASN A 464 11.68 18.37 4.77
CA ASN A 464 10.27 18.48 5.18
C ASN A 464 9.38 17.31 4.70
N SER A 465 9.99 16.18 4.34
CA SER A 465 9.26 15.04 3.78
C SER A 465 8.94 14.00 4.85
N ILE A 466 7.87 13.24 4.62
CA ILE A 466 7.38 12.21 5.54
C ILE A 466 7.45 10.86 4.84
N TYR A 467 8.35 9.99 5.32
CA TYR A 467 8.52 8.62 4.85
C TYR A 467 7.86 7.67 5.83
N LYS A 468 6.66 7.18 5.50
CA LYS A 468 5.97 6.16 6.29
C LYS A 468 6.40 4.74 5.91
N GLY A 469 6.76 4.51 4.65
CA GLY A 469 7.44 3.29 4.20
C GLY A 469 8.95 3.39 4.32
N GLU A 470 9.66 2.34 3.88
CA GLU A 470 11.13 2.31 3.85
C GLU A 470 11.65 3.29 2.81
N VAL A 471 12.76 3.95 3.12
CA VAL A 471 13.45 4.81 2.15
C VAL A 471 14.90 4.36 1.95
N ASP A 472 15.25 4.14 0.69
CA ASP A 472 16.60 3.78 0.28
C ASP A 472 17.23 4.95 -0.49
N LEU A 473 18.27 5.57 0.07
CA LEU A 473 19.11 6.60 -0.53
C LEU A 473 20.57 6.14 -0.67
N SER A 474 20.79 4.83 -0.57
CA SER A 474 22.12 4.24 -0.54
C SER A 474 22.83 4.29 -1.89
N GLY A 475 24.16 4.22 -1.88
CA GLY A 475 24.97 4.13 -3.09
C GLY A 475 24.87 5.36 -4.00
N SER A 476 24.42 6.51 -3.47
CA SER A 476 24.17 7.72 -4.27
C SER A 476 25.35 8.69 -4.20
N ILE A 477 25.48 9.54 -5.23
CA ILE A 477 26.54 10.55 -5.34
C ILE A 477 25.90 11.92 -5.41
N TYR A 478 26.26 12.80 -4.48
CA TYR A 478 25.83 14.20 -4.42
C TYR A 478 27.03 15.10 -4.67
N GLN A 479 27.03 15.85 -5.77
CA GLN A 479 28.16 16.73 -6.13
C GLN A 479 28.04 18.12 -5.50
N GLU A 480 26.81 18.63 -5.40
CA GLU A 480 26.46 19.84 -4.67
C GLU A 480 25.69 19.50 -3.37
N GLU A 481 25.00 20.49 -2.81
CA GLU A 481 24.22 20.42 -1.57
C GLU A 481 23.13 19.34 -1.62
N ALA A 482 23.07 18.51 -0.58
CA ALA A 482 22.03 17.51 -0.35
C ALA A 482 21.30 17.82 0.96
N ASN A 483 20.01 18.17 0.87
CA ASN A 483 19.24 18.63 2.00
C ASN A 483 18.17 17.60 2.40
N PHE A 484 18.31 16.98 3.56
CA PHE A 484 17.38 16.00 4.16
C PHE A 484 16.71 16.53 5.43
N GLN A 485 16.93 17.80 5.78
CA GLN A 485 16.55 18.37 7.07
C GLN A 485 15.05 18.29 7.35
N SER A 486 14.68 18.36 8.64
CA SER A 486 13.29 18.48 9.09
C SER A 486 12.36 17.36 8.58
N SER A 487 12.93 16.19 8.26
CA SER A 487 12.18 15.07 7.70
C SER A 487 11.80 14.06 8.77
N THR A 488 10.74 13.29 8.53
CA THR A 488 10.28 12.22 9.43
C THR A 488 10.34 10.87 8.73
N TYR A 489 11.08 9.93 9.32
CA TYR A 489 11.24 8.57 8.85
C TYR A 489 10.59 7.61 9.84
N LYS A 490 9.44 7.03 9.49
CA LYS A 490 8.71 6.13 10.40
C LYS A 490 9.25 4.70 10.42
N THR A 491 9.96 4.32 9.36
CA THR A 491 10.58 2.99 9.23
C THR A 491 12.06 3.15 8.86
N GLN A 492 12.63 2.17 8.16
CA GLN A 492 14.06 2.16 7.86
C GLN A 492 14.42 3.29 6.88
N ALA A 493 15.51 4.00 7.19
CA ALA A 493 16.11 5.01 6.33
C ALA A 493 17.57 4.64 6.06
N LEU A 494 17.88 4.34 4.81
CA LEU A 494 19.19 3.85 4.38
C LEU A 494 19.92 4.94 3.59
N PHE A 495 21.03 5.43 4.12
CA PHE A 495 21.92 6.42 3.49
C PHE A 495 23.32 5.84 3.20
N THR A 496 23.46 4.51 3.28
CA THR A 496 24.75 3.84 3.30
C THR A 496 25.50 3.93 1.97
N ARG A 497 26.84 3.82 2.02
CA ARG A 497 27.68 3.72 0.82
C ARG A 497 27.52 4.91 -0.14
N SER A 498 27.14 6.07 0.38
CA SER A 498 26.91 7.28 -0.41
C SER A 498 28.12 8.22 -0.34
N THR A 499 28.29 9.05 -1.37
CA THR A 499 29.35 10.07 -1.44
C THR A 499 28.75 11.45 -1.55
N TYR A 500 29.05 12.31 -0.59
CA TYR A 500 28.64 13.71 -0.54
C TYR A 500 29.87 14.58 -0.80
N THR A 501 29.91 15.24 -1.96
CA THR A 501 30.99 16.17 -2.32
C THR A 501 30.66 17.59 -1.87
N GLY A 502 29.40 18.01 -1.96
CA GLY A 502 28.88 19.20 -1.29
C GLY A 502 28.31 18.89 0.09
N SER A 503 27.82 19.91 0.78
CA SER A 503 27.26 19.80 2.14
C SER A 503 26.03 18.89 2.19
N ALA A 504 25.94 18.08 3.24
CA ALA A 504 24.82 17.18 3.51
C ALA A 504 24.16 17.52 4.85
N SER A 505 22.89 17.94 4.82
CA SER A 505 22.15 18.29 6.02
C SER A 505 21.07 17.25 6.32
N PHE A 506 21.16 16.62 7.48
CA PHE A 506 20.22 15.65 8.07
C PHE A 506 19.60 16.19 9.36
N SER A 507 19.84 17.46 9.69
CA SER A 507 19.51 18.05 10.98
C SER A 507 18.00 18.17 11.22
N ILE A 508 17.66 18.26 12.51
CA ILE A 508 16.28 18.45 13.01
C ILE A 508 15.33 17.36 12.46
N SER A 509 15.85 16.16 12.19
CA SER A 509 15.07 15.05 11.62
C SER A 509 14.69 14.03 12.68
N ASN A 510 13.59 13.31 12.41
CA ASN A 510 13.05 12.30 13.32
C ASN A 510 13.07 10.92 12.67
N TYR A 511 13.86 10.01 13.25
CA TYR A 511 14.02 8.63 12.81
C TYR A 511 13.35 7.69 13.82
N GLN A 512 12.17 7.16 13.48
CA GLN A 512 11.40 6.31 14.39
C GLN A 512 11.87 4.85 14.44
N ASN A 513 12.71 4.45 13.48
CA ASN A 513 13.29 3.12 13.35
C ASN A 513 14.78 3.26 12.94
N ILE A 514 15.36 2.21 12.35
CA ILE A 514 16.77 2.17 11.94
C ILE A 514 17.10 3.32 10.97
N ALA A 515 18.11 4.11 11.33
CA ALA A 515 18.74 5.09 10.46
C ALA A 515 20.19 4.68 10.21
N ASN A 516 20.54 4.36 8.96
CA ASN A 516 21.85 3.82 8.64
C ASN A 516 22.61 4.71 7.65
N PHE A 517 23.62 5.40 8.16
CA PHE A 517 24.54 6.30 7.45
C PHE A 517 25.91 5.66 7.17
N SER A 518 26.12 4.42 7.61
CA SER A 518 27.44 3.78 7.58
C SER A 518 28.06 3.69 6.19
N LYS A 519 29.40 3.56 6.17
CA LYS A 519 30.19 3.34 4.94
C LYS A 519 30.09 4.49 3.93
N SER A 520 29.82 5.70 4.41
CA SER A 520 29.63 6.87 3.55
C SER A 520 30.85 7.80 3.61
N THR A 521 31.00 8.63 2.57
CA THR A 521 32.08 9.62 2.49
C THR A 521 31.50 11.03 2.36
N TYR A 522 31.86 11.90 3.28
CA TYR A 522 31.46 13.30 3.32
C TYR A 522 32.69 14.18 3.08
N ARG A 523 32.80 14.79 1.89
CA ARG A 523 33.95 15.65 1.54
C ARG A 523 33.81 17.07 2.07
N ASP A 524 32.58 17.52 2.22
CA ASP A 524 32.20 18.79 2.84
C ASP A 524 31.42 18.52 4.14
N GLU A 525 30.77 19.55 4.69
CA GLU A 525 30.03 19.49 5.94
C GLU A 525 28.92 18.43 5.94
N ALA A 526 28.85 17.65 7.03
CA ALA A 526 27.78 16.71 7.34
C ALA A 526 27.09 17.14 8.64
N ASP A 527 25.87 17.63 8.54
CA ASP A 527 25.12 18.17 9.68
C ASP A 527 23.99 17.22 10.09
N TYR A 528 24.03 16.71 11.32
CA TYR A 528 23.02 15.86 11.93
C TYR A 528 22.37 16.52 13.16
N GLN A 529 22.69 17.78 13.43
CA GLN A 529 22.34 18.48 14.66
C GLN A 529 20.86 18.41 15.00
N GLY A 530 20.54 18.30 16.30
CA GLY A 530 19.16 18.43 16.78
C GLY A 530 18.25 17.26 16.39
N SER A 531 18.80 16.15 15.88
CA SER A 531 18.01 15.03 15.38
C SER A 531 17.62 14.07 16.52
N ILE A 532 16.50 13.39 16.32
CA ILE A 532 15.96 12.41 17.25
C ILE A 532 15.95 11.04 16.59
N TYR A 533 16.63 10.08 17.20
CA TYR A 533 16.71 8.69 16.78
C TYR A 533 15.99 7.82 17.81
N LEU A 534 14.79 7.34 17.49
CA LEU A 534 14.03 6.42 18.34
C LEU A 534 14.48 4.97 18.19
N GLY A 535 14.96 4.59 16.99
CA GLY A 535 15.61 3.30 16.72
C GLY A 535 17.12 3.43 16.58
N LEU A 536 17.77 2.32 16.20
CA LEU A 536 19.22 2.23 16.03
C LEU A 536 19.74 3.27 15.02
N ALA A 537 20.78 4.01 15.40
CA ALA A 537 21.45 4.97 14.54
C ALA A 537 22.89 4.50 14.25
N ASN A 538 23.21 4.25 12.98
CA ASN A 538 24.51 3.74 12.58
C ASN A 538 25.26 4.74 11.67
N PHE A 539 26.40 5.23 12.13
CA PHE A 539 27.33 6.13 11.45
C PHE A 539 28.71 5.48 11.22
N SER A 540 28.86 4.19 11.50
CA SER A 540 30.14 3.48 11.49
C SER A 540 30.80 3.44 10.12
N ASP A 541 32.09 3.10 10.09
CA ASP A 541 32.87 2.87 8.87
C ASP A 541 32.85 4.05 7.88
N SER A 542 32.67 5.29 8.37
CA SER A 542 32.46 6.47 7.52
C SER A 542 33.67 7.39 7.53
N THR A 543 33.82 8.20 6.47
CA THR A 543 34.87 9.20 6.36
C THR A 543 34.28 10.60 6.26
N TYR A 544 34.66 11.46 7.19
CA TYR A 544 34.25 12.87 7.25
C TYR A 544 35.44 13.77 6.96
N ALA A 545 35.64 14.13 5.70
CA ALA A 545 36.70 15.05 5.30
C ALA A 545 36.39 16.50 5.70
N GLY A 546 35.11 16.89 5.62
CA GLY A 546 34.59 18.15 6.15
C GLY A 546 34.18 18.06 7.62
N LYS A 547 33.52 19.10 8.13
CA LYS A 547 33.00 19.14 9.50
C LYS A 547 31.86 18.14 9.68
N ALA A 548 31.80 17.47 10.82
CA ALA A 548 30.70 16.57 11.18
C ALA A 548 30.02 17.05 12.46
N ASN A 549 28.72 17.38 12.39
CA ASN A 549 27.97 17.93 13.51
C ASN A 549 26.87 16.97 13.97
N PHE A 550 27.07 16.32 15.11
CA PHE A 550 26.12 15.42 15.80
C PHE A 550 25.59 16.02 17.10
N SER A 551 25.78 17.33 17.32
CA SER A 551 25.45 17.97 18.59
C SER A 551 23.95 18.08 18.82
N ASP A 552 23.57 18.27 20.08
CA ASP A 552 22.18 18.50 20.52
C ASP A 552 21.20 17.40 20.04
N SER A 553 21.72 16.17 19.85
CA SER A 553 20.95 15.05 19.31
C SER A 553 20.55 14.06 20.40
N THR A 554 19.43 13.37 20.18
CA THR A 554 18.91 12.38 21.13
C THR A 554 18.83 11.01 20.50
N TYR A 555 19.53 10.04 21.08
CA TYR A 555 19.54 8.62 20.70
C TYR A 555 18.80 7.83 21.77
N GLN A 556 17.60 7.32 21.45
CA GLN A 556 16.80 6.50 22.37
C GLN A 556 17.24 5.03 22.36
N ASP A 557 17.77 4.57 21.22
CA ASP A 557 18.35 3.24 21.06
C ASP A 557 19.87 3.34 20.85
N GLU A 558 20.51 2.23 20.47
CA GLU A 558 21.95 2.12 20.22
C GLU A 558 22.43 3.10 19.13
N ALA A 559 23.58 3.73 19.37
CA ALA A 559 24.23 4.65 18.44
C ALA A 559 25.68 4.21 18.17
N TYR A 560 25.99 3.97 16.89
CA TYR A 560 27.29 3.46 16.45
C TYR A 560 28.04 4.52 15.63
N PHE A 561 29.25 4.87 16.06
CA PHE A 561 30.19 5.80 15.44
C PHE A 561 31.59 5.19 15.29
N SER A 562 31.70 3.87 15.43
CA SER A 562 32.94 3.12 15.43
C SER A 562 33.62 3.10 14.05
N ASP A 563 34.93 2.82 14.07
CA ASP A 563 35.77 2.61 12.91
C ASP A 563 35.65 3.73 11.85
N SER A 564 35.49 4.97 12.31
CA SER A 564 35.27 6.13 11.44
C SER A 564 36.45 7.11 11.45
N ASP A 565 36.68 7.75 10.30
CA ASP A 565 37.76 8.71 10.08
C ASP A 565 37.20 10.13 10.00
N TYR A 566 37.44 10.95 11.02
CA TYR A 566 37.10 12.36 11.07
C TYR A 566 38.32 13.20 10.71
N LEU A 567 38.43 13.59 9.43
CA LEU A 567 39.51 14.46 8.97
C LEU A 567 39.20 15.93 9.27
N GLY A 568 37.93 16.34 9.24
CA GLY A 568 37.46 17.64 9.75
C GLY A 568 37.12 17.59 11.24
N SER A 569 36.68 18.73 11.81
CA SER A 569 36.25 18.79 13.21
C SER A 569 34.96 18.00 13.42
N ALA A 570 34.83 17.30 14.54
CA ALA A 570 33.63 16.52 14.88
C ALA A 570 32.98 17.00 16.18
N ASN A 571 31.67 17.21 16.18
CA ASN A 571 30.95 17.74 17.34
C ASN A 571 29.83 16.79 17.78
N PHE A 572 29.99 16.15 18.92
CA PHE A 572 29.02 15.28 19.60
C PHE A 572 28.46 15.90 20.89
N SER A 573 28.75 17.18 21.14
CA SER A 573 28.43 17.86 22.40
C SER A 573 26.92 17.98 22.64
N LEU A 574 26.55 18.11 23.90
CA LEU A 574 25.17 18.33 24.35
C LEU A 574 24.18 17.23 23.92
N SER A 575 24.67 16.05 23.56
CA SER A 575 23.85 14.94 23.09
C SER A 575 23.45 13.98 24.22
N ILE A 576 22.35 13.26 24.01
CA ILE A 576 21.79 12.30 24.99
C ILE A 576 21.75 10.91 24.38
N TYR A 577 22.43 9.96 25.01
CA TYR A 577 22.47 8.56 24.61
C TYR A 577 21.76 7.71 25.68
N ASN A 578 20.62 7.10 25.33
CA ASN A 578 19.82 6.32 26.28
C ASN A 578 20.25 4.85 26.36
N ARG A 579 20.85 4.32 25.29
CA ARG A 579 21.46 3.00 25.21
C ARG A 579 22.96 3.13 24.90
N GLN A 580 23.58 2.06 24.44
CA GLN A 580 25.00 2.03 24.14
C GLN A 580 25.37 3.09 23.11
N ALA A 581 26.47 3.80 23.37
CA ALA A 581 27.11 4.72 22.43
C ALA A 581 28.52 4.20 22.14
N ASP A 582 28.76 3.79 20.89
CA ASP A 582 30.00 3.16 20.46
C ASP A 582 30.82 4.13 19.59
N PHE A 583 32.03 4.49 20.04
CA PHE A 583 33.02 5.31 19.35
C PHE A 583 34.35 4.58 19.19
N ILE A 584 34.34 3.24 19.24
CA ILE A 584 35.53 2.39 19.24
C ILE A 584 36.32 2.54 17.94
N GLY A 585 37.65 2.61 18.04
CA GLY A 585 38.56 2.51 16.89
C GLY A 585 38.54 3.72 15.94
N SER A 586 37.87 4.81 16.33
CA SER A 586 37.73 5.98 15.47
C SER A 586 38.95 6.91 15.55
N THR A 587 39.25 7.59 14.43
CA THR A 587 40.37 8.53 14.33
C THR A 587 39.85 9.95 14.12
N TYR A 588 40.30 10.88 14.96
CA TYR A 588 39.98 12.30 14.90
C TYR A 588 41.25 13.09 14.56
N LYS A 589 41.30 13.71 13.38
CA LYS A 589 42.48 14.47 12.93
C LYS A 589 42.49 15.91 13.42
N ASN A 590 41.31 16.52 13.53
CA ASN A 590 41.08 17.87 14.03
C ASN A 590 40.32 17.80 15.36
N GLU A 591 39.87 18.95 15.88
CA GLU A 591 39.23 19.06 17.17
C GLU A 591 37.94 18.23 17.25
N VAL A 592 37.74 17.58 18.40
CA VAL A 592 36.53 16.83 18.70
C VAL A 592 35.90 17.25 20.01
N TYR A 593 34.58 17.38 20.02
CA TYR A 593 33.79 17.85 21.16
C TYR A 593 32.77 16.78 21.57
N PHE A 594 32.90 16.22 22.77
CA PHE A 594 31.93 15.33 23.42
C PHE A 594 31.25 15.99 24.63
N ASN A 595 31.67 17.20 24.97
CA ASN A 595 31.34 17.88 26.20
C ASN A 595 29.83 18.11 26.44
N GLY A 596 29.46 18.15 27.72
CA GLY A 596 28.08 18.39 28.16
C GLY A 596 27.09 17.27 27.78
N SER A 597 27.59 16.12 27.33
CA SER A 597 26.75 15.01 26.90
C SER A 597 26.30 14.13 28.07
N THR A 598 25.20 13.41 27.89
CA THR A 598 24.69 12.44 28.88
C THR A 598 24.61 11.05 28.28
N TYR A 599 25.36 10.12 28.87
CA TYR A 599 25.35 8.69 28.53
C TYR A 599 24.63 7.92 29.63
N ARG A 600 23.46 7.36 29.32
CA ARG A 600 22.64 6.61 30.31
C ARG A 600 22.99 5.13 30.41
N SER A 601 23.72 4.62 29.43
CA SER A 601 24.27 3.26 29.39
C SER A 601 25.75 3.33 28.99
N THR A 602 26.32 2.23 28.54
CA THR A 602 27.75 2.13 28.20
C THR A 602 28.14 3.14 27.13
N ALA A 603 29.26 3.83 27.36
CA ALA A 603 29.93 4.69 26.39
C ALA A 603 31.33 4.15 26.12
N ASP A 604 31.59 3.68 24.89
CA ASP A 604 32.84 3.04 24.52
C ASP A 604 33.66 3.94 23.57
N PHE A 605 34.90 4.26 23.96
CA PHE A 605 35.87 5.09 23.23
C PHE A 605 37.21 4.34 23.07
N ILE A 606 37.14 3.00 23.06
CA ILE A 606 38.30 2.12 23.11
C ILE A 606 39.16 2.26 21.86
N GLY A 607 40.47 2.36 22.03
CA GLY A 607 41.41 2.29 20.91
C GLY A 607 41.36 3.49 19.97
N SER A 608 40.72 4.58 20.38
CA SER A 608 40.52 5.76 19.53
C SER A 608 41.74 6.68 19.52
N ILE A 609 41.95 7.36 18.40
CA ILE A 609 43.13 8.21 18.16
C ILE A 609 42.69 9.65 17.96
N TYR A 610 43.18 10.53 18.83
CA TYR A 610 42.91 11.97 18.80
C TYR A 610 44.19 12.71 18.42
N GLN A 611 44.27 13.23 17.19
CA GLN A 611 45.47 13.92 16.71
C GLN A 611 45.54 15.38 17.17
N ASP A 612 44.39 16.02 17.35
CA ASP A 612 44.24 17.37 17.91
C ASP A 612 43.47 17.32 19.23
N SER A 613 42.92 18.45 19.70
CA SER A 613 42.27 18.56 20.99
C SER A 613 40.97 17.76 21.08
N ALA A 614 40.73 17.14 22.23
CA ALA A 614 39.50 16.40 22.52
C ALA A 614 38.85 16.89 23.82
N ASP A 615 37.60 17.37 23.73
CA ASP A 615 36.88 17.92 24.88
C ASP A 615 35.74 16.99 25.33
N PHE A 616 35.88 16.38 26.51
CA PHE A 616 34.87 15.55 27.17
C PHE A 616 34.26 16.24 28.40
N ASN A 617 34.57 17.52 28.65
CA ASN A 617 34.23 18.20 29.90
C ASN A 617 32.71 18.23 30.19
N GLY A 618 32.35 18.36 31.46
CA GLY A 618 30.96 18.56 31.86
C GLY A 618 30.01 17.40 31.54
N SER A 619 30.54 16.21 31.22
CA SER A 619 29.74 15.07 30.76
C SER A 619 29.26 14.19 31.91
N ILE A 620 28.15 13.47 31.69
CA ILE A 620 27.55 12.58 32.69
C ILE A 620 27.48 11.16 32.13
N TYR A 621 28.19 10.24 32.77
CA TYR A 621 28.19 8.81 32.48
C TYR A 621 27.44 8.07 33.60
N GLN A 622 26.21 7.64 33.33
CA GLN A 622 25.36 7.00 34.34
C GLN A 622 25.68 5.52 34.56
N ASP A 623 26.33 4.89 33.59
CA ASP A 623 26.80 3.51 33.65
C ASP A 623 28.31 3.50 33.32
N SER A 624 28.79 2.48 32.61
CA SER A 624 30.21 2.28 32.32
C SER A 624 30.73 3.24 31.23
N ALA A 625 31.96 3.74 31.39
CA ALA A 625 32.63 4.58 30.42
C ALA A 625 34.04 4.03 30.15
N ASN A 626 34.35 3.72 28.89
CA ASN A 626 35.57 3.02 28.54
C ASN A 626 36.43 3.82 27.55
N PHE A 627 37.61 4.24 27.98
CA PHE A 627 38.63 4.96 27.22
C PHE A 627 39.92 4.15 27.09
N TYR A 628 39.84 2.83 27.28
CA TYR A 628 40.97 1.91 27.27
C TYR A 628 41.80 2.01 25.98
N ASN A 629 43.12 1.98 26.12
CA ASN A 629 44.08 1.86 25.03
C ASN A 629 43.95 2.98 23.97
N SER A 630 43.62 4.20 24.40
CA SER A 630 43.43 5.36 23.51
C SER A 630 44.68 6.23 23.45
N THR A 631 44.84 6.96 22.33
CA THR A 631 46.00 7.82 22.08
C THR A 631 45.57 9.26 21.87
N TYR A 632 46.05 10.16 22.73
CA TYR A 632 45.79 11.59 22.68
C TYR A 632 47.08 12.33 22.33
N LYS A 633 47.14 12.89 21.12
CA LYS A 633 48.29 13.68 20.65
C LYS A 633 48.15 15.16 20.97
N GLY A 634 46.93 15.68 21.04
CA GLY A 634 46.61 17.05 21.45
C GLY A 634 46.18 17.17 22.92
N TRP A 635 45.79 18.37 23.33
CA TRP A 635 45.24 18.63 24.67
C TRP A 635 43.90 17.93 24.86
N VAL A 636 43.65 17.39 26.05
CA VAL A 636 42.40 16.70 26.36
C VAL A 636 41.81 17.12 27.71
N ALA A 637 40.48 17.23 27.76
CA ALA A 637 39.70 17.68 28.91
C ALA A 637 38.65 16.63 29.29
N PHE A 638 38.70 16.14 30.52
CA PHE A 638 37.70 15.27 31.17
C PHE A 638 37.19 15.88 32.48
N ASP A 639 37.49 17.15 32.72
CA ASP A 639 37.13 17.88 33.93
C ASP A 639 35.63 18.14 34.03
N ASP A 640 35.20 18.54 35.24
CA ASP A 640 33.82 18.89 35.57
C ASP A 640 32.79 17.77 35.25
N SER A 641 33.22 16.51 35.21
CA SER A 641 32.43 15.37 34.76
C SER A 641 31.98 14.45 35.89
N ILE A 642 30.94 13.64 35.64
CA ILE A 642 30.38 12.69 36.61
C ILE A 642 30.38 11.29 36.02
N TYR A 643 31.08 10.37 36.68
CA TYR A 643 31.20 8.97 36.31
C TYR A 643 30.57 8.09 37.38
N LYS A 644 29.42 7.47 37.08
CA LYS A 644 28.66 6.69 38.06
C LYS A 644 29.03 5.22 38.09
N GLY A 645 29.28 4.64 36.91
CA GLY A 645 29.67 3.25 36.76
C GLY A 645 31.18 3.05 36.75
N TRP A 646 31.58 1.86 36.31
CA TRP A 646 32.99 1.53 36.10
C TRP A 646 33.59 2.41 35.00
N THR A 647 34.78 2.96 35.25
CA THR A 647 35.46 3.85 34.32
C THR A 647 36.88 3.39 34.05
N ASP A 648 37.25 3.28 32.78
CA ASP A 648 38.57 2.79 32.38
C ASP A 648 39.29 3.80 31.48
N PHE A 649 40.39 4.37 31.98
CA PHE A 649 41.33 5.22 31.24
C PHE A 649 42.67 4.51 30.99
N SER A 650 42.77 3.23 31.34
CA SER A 650 44.05 2.52 31.41
C SER A 650 44.68 2.28 30.04
N ASN A 651 45.99 2.03 30.07
CA ASN A 651 46.82 1.74 28.90
C ASN A 651 46.77 2.83 27.82
N SER A 652 46.51 4.07 28.22
CA SER A 652 46.39 5.20 27.30
C SER A 652 47.65 6.06 27.26
N THR A 653 47.84 6.78 26.15
CA THR A 653 48.98 7.69 25.97
C THR A 653 48.51 9.13 25.78
N TYR A 654 49.07 10.04 26.57
CA TYR A 654 48.78 11.48 26.54
C TYR A 654 50.07 12.24 26.21
N ASN A 655 50.17 12.77 24.99
CA ASN A 655 51.38 13.47 24.55
C ASN A 655 51.44 14.93 25.04
N GLU A 656 50.28 15.56 25.21
CA GLU A 656 50.14 16.94 25.64
C GLU A 656 49.41 17.01 27.00
N LYS A 657 49.01 18.21 27.42
CA LYS A 657 48.30 18.41 28.69
C LYS A 657 46.98 17.62 28.74
N ILE A 658 46.66 17.10 29.92
CA ILE A 658 45.42 16.37 30.21
C ILE A 658 44.83 16.88 31.53
N ASP A 659 43.50 17.11 31.55
CA ASP A 659 42.77 17.60 32.71
C ASP A 659 41.63 16.64 33.12
N PHE A 660 41.76 15.98 34.27
CA PHE A 660 40.72 15.15 34.93
C PHE A 660 40.18 15.82 36.21
N SER A 661 40.45 17.12 36.41
CA SER A 661 40.16 17.80 37.66
C SER A 661 38.66 18.07 37.88
N ASN A 662 38.28 18.38 39.12
CA ASN A 662 36.91 18.77 39.48
C ASN A 662 35.82 17.73 39.12
N SER A 663 36.20 16.47 38.96
CA SER A 663 35.31 15.38 38.54
C SER A 663 34.89 14.51 39.72
N THR A 664 33.74 13.84 39.59
CA THR A 664 33.22 12.89 40.58
C THR A 664 33.16 11.49 39.98
N TYR A 665 33.85 10.54 40.62
CA TYR A 665 33.90 9.13 40.27
C TYR A 665 33.18 8.33 41.36
N GLU A 666 31.93 7.94 41.11
CA GLU A 666 31.14 7.13 42.04
C GLU A 666 31.52 5.64 41.95
N GLY A 667 31.86 5.15 40.75
CA GLY A 667 32.28 3.77 40.49
C GLY A 667 33.80 3.57 40.47
N VAL A 668 34.23 2.31 40.37
CA VAL A 668 35.66 1.95 40.32
C VAL A 668 36.31 2.56 39.08
N THR A 669 37.45 3.22 39.27
CA THR A 669 38.15 3.95 38.19
C THR A 669 39.56 3.42 37.99
N ASN A 670 39.96 3.20 36.74
CA ASN A 670 41.27 2.67 36.40
C ASN A 670 42.05 3.64 35.50
N PHE A 671 43.17 4.18 35.98
CA PHE A 671 44.12 5.00 35.22
C PHE A 671 45.43 4.26 34.91
N SER A 672 45.53 2.99 35.28
CA SER A 672 46.80 2.25 35.30
C SER A 672 47.42 2.06 33.92
N GLY A 673 48.72 1.73 33.87
CA GLY A 673 49.41 1.40 32.62
C GLY A 673 49.55 2.57 31.64
N SER A 674 49.33 3.80 32.08
CA SER A 674 49.21 4.97 31.19
C SER A 674 50.50 5.80 31.13
N GLY A 675 50.75 6.41 29.97
CA GLY A 675 51.89 7.29 29.73
C GLY A 675 51.47 8.75 29.59
N TYR A 676 51.99 9.62 30.45
CA TYR A 676 51.70 11.05 30.51
C TYR A 676 52.95 11.86 30.16
N ARG A 677 53.07 12.30 28.91
CA ARG A 677 54.21 13.13 28.46
C ARG A 677 54.01 14.61 28.78
N GLY A 678 52.78 15.09 28.65
CA GLY A 678 52.38 16.43 29.08
C GLY A 678 51.95 16.47 30.55
N SER A 679 51.61 17.66 31.04
CA SER A 679 51.16 17.82 32.43
C SER A 679 49.80 17.16 32.65
N ALA A 680 49.64 16.42 33.74
CA ALA A 680 48.40 15.73 34.09
C ALA A 680 47.77 16.27 35.38
N LYS A 681 46.46 16.56 35.34
CA LYS A 681 45.73 17.06 36.50
C LYS A 681 44.63 16.09 36.91
N PHE A 682 44.61 15.75 38.18
CA PHE A 682 43.58 14.94 38.86
C PHE A 682 43.02 15.67 40.09
N CYS A 683 43.37 16.95 40.25
CA CYS A 683 43.14 17.71 41.46
C CYS A 683 41.66 18.03 41.71
N ASN A 684 41.29 18.22 42.97
CA ASN A 684 39.92 18.58 43.40
C ASN A 684 38.83 17.59 42.95
N SER A 685 39.22 16.36 42.63
CA SER A 685 38.30 15.29 42.23
C SER A 685 37.91 14.42 43.43
N ILE A 686 36.77 13.74 43.32
CA ILE A 686 36.21 12.87 44.36
C ILE A 686 36.12 11.45 43.83
N TYR A 687 36.78 10.51 44.50
CA TYR A 687 36.77 9.08 44.21
C TYR A 687 36.04 8.34 45.32
N GLN A 688 34.79 7.96 45.06
CA GLN A 688 33.93 7.34 46.08
C GLN A 688 34.15 5.84 46.20
N SER A 689 34.45 5.20 45.07
CA SER A 689 34.94 3.83 44.98
C SER A 689 36.45 3.82 44.76
N GLY A 690 37.02 2.62 44.65
CA GLY A 690 38.45 2.46 44.48
C GLY A 690 39.00 3.01 43.17
N VAL A 691 40.24 3.52 43.23
CA VAL A 691 40.97 4.06 42.07
C VAL A 691 42.39 3.51 42.00
N SER A 692 42.82 3.12 40.80
CA SER A 692 44.21 2.71 40.53
C SER A 692 44.87 3.67 39.54
N PHE A 693 46.06 4.14 39.90
CA PHE A 693 47.02 4.89 39.10
C PHE A 693 48.32 4.10 38.92
N ASP A 694 48.23 2.77 39.05
CA ASP A 694 49.39 1.89 39.06
C ASP A 694 50.08 1.83 37.69
N ASP A 695 51.33 1.36 37.66
CA ASP A 695 52.05 1.02 36.43
C ASP A 695 52.11 2.18 35.41
N SER A 696 52.13 3.43 35.89
CA SER A 696 52.01 4.62 35.05
C SER A 696 53.29 5.45 35.03
N THR A 697 53.54 6.13 33.91
CA THR A 697 54.73 6.99 33.74
C THR A 697 54.32 8.45 33.52
N TYR A 698 54.84 9.35 34.34
CA TYR A 698 54.62 10.79 34.28
C TYR A 698 55.94 11.48 33.93
N GLU A 699 56.09 11.90 32.67
CA GLU A 699 57.30 12.59 32.18
C GLU A 699 57.30 14.08 32.57
N SER A 700 56.12 14.66 32.82
CA SER A 700 55.92 16.06 33.23
C SER A 700 55.21 16.16 34.58
N TRP A 701 54.91 17.40 35.02
CA TRP A 701 54.28 17.66 36.32
C TRP A 701 52.89 17.01 36.41
N VAL A 702 52.62 16.36 37.54
CA VAL A 702 51.31 15.78 37.86
C VAL A 702 50.72 16.37 39.14
N ASP A 703 49.43 16.65 39.10
CA ASP A 703 48.68 17.27 40.20
C ASP A 703 47.52 16.39 40.69
N PHE A 704 47.72 15.70 41.81
CA PHE A 704 46.70 14.93 42.53
C PHE A 704 46.10 15.72 43.71
N SER A 705 46.41 17.00 43.86
CA SER A 705 46.10 17.73 45.09
C SER A 705 44.63 18.03 45.29
N GLY A 706 44.22 18.27 46.54
CA GLY A 706 42.84 18.66 46.82
C GLY A 706 41.83 17.52 46.71
N ALA A 707 42.24 16.31 46.32
CA ALA A 707 41.36 15.19 46.00
C ALA A 707 40.89 14.41 47.24
N ASP A 708 39.71 13.81 47.13
CA ASP A 708 39.11 12.99 48.19
C ASP A 708 38.96 11.53 47.72
N TYR A 709 39.76 10.64 48.29
CA TYR A 709 39.73 9.20 48.06
C TYR A 709 39.00 8.51 49.22
N LEU A 710 37.77 8.06 48.97
CA LEU A 710 36.88 7.50 50.00
C LEU A 710 37.03 5.98 50.16
N ASP A 711 37.62 5.31 49.16
CA ASP A 711 37.99 3.89 49.21
C ASP A 711 39.52 3.72 49.05
N TRP A 712 39.98 2.56 48.56
CA TRP A 712 41.38 2.32 48.25
C TRP A 712 41.87 3.20 47.10
N ALA A 713 43.13 3.65 47.21
CA ALA A 713 43.80 4.43 46.17
C ALA A 713 45.22 3.90 45.96
N PHE A 714 45.52 3.43 44.75
CA PHE A 714 46.81 2.82 44.43
C PHE A 714 47.60 3.68 43.44
N PHE A 715 48.88 3.88 43.73
CA PHE A 715 49.86 4.71 43.01
C PHE A 715 51.19 3.94 42.86
N SER A 716 51.12 2.61 42.85
CA SER A 716 52.26 1.70 42.92
C SER A 716 52.86 1.42 41.54
N ASN A 717 54.12 0.99 41.51
CA ASN A 717 54.83 0.66 40.26
C ASN A 717 54.91 1.82 39.24
N SER A 718 54.85 3.06 39.69
CA SER A 718 54.78 4.25 38.83
C SER A 718 56.08 5.05 38.82
N ILE A 719 56.32 5.78 37.74
CA ILE A 719 57.52 6.61 37.53
C ILE A 719 57.11 8.07 37.40
N TYR A 720 57.66 8.94 38.23
CA TYR A 720 57.42 10.38 38.26
C TYR A 720 58.72 11.12 37.95
N GLN A 721 58.94 11.50 36.69
CA GLN A 721 60.17 12.16 36.24
C GLN A 721 60.22 13.65 36.62
N SER A 722 59.06 14.26 36.84
CA SER A 722 58.91 15.63 37.33
C SER A 722 58.17 15.66 38.67
N SER A 723 57.82 16.86 39.15
CA SER A 723 57.14 17.02 40.44
C SER A 723 55.78 16.29 40.44
N ALA A 724 55.44 15.68 41.57
CA ALA A 724 54.19 15.01 41.82
C ALA A 724 53.53 15.62 43.07
N ASN A 725 52.39 16.27 42.89
CA ASN A 725 51.69 16.97 43.95
C ASN A 725 50.52 16.13 44.50
N PHE A 726 50.69 15.55 45.69
CA PHE A 726 49.67 14.80 46.44
C PHE A 726 49.11 15.60 47.64
N SER A 727 49.42 16.90 47.70
CA SER A 727 49.10 17.75 48.85
C SER A 727 47.59 17.92 49.03
N ARG A 728 47.18 18.32 50.24
CA ARG A 728 45.80 18.71 50.55
C ARG A 728 44.76 17.67 50.13
N SER A 729 45.07 16.38 50.26
CA SER A 729 44.18 15.28 49.83
C SER A 729 43.73 14.44 51.02
N THR A 730 42.56 13.79 50.92
CA THR A 730 42.05 12.87 51.95
C THR A 730 42.11 11.44 51.45
N TYR A 731 42.73 10.54 52.22
CA TYR A 731 42.81 9.11 51.95
C TYR A 731 42.10 8.33 53.05
N SER A 732 40.94 7.79 52.74
CA SER A 732 40.01 7.23 53.73
C SER A 732 40.25 5.75 54.03
N LYS A 733 40.82 5.00 53.08
CA LYS A 733 41.19 3.60 53.28
C LYS A 733 42.66 3.38 52.88
N GLN A 734 43.00 2.13 52.58
CA GLN A 734 44.34 1.72 52.23
C GLN A 734 44.85 2.53 51.03
N THR A 735 46.04 3.10 51.18
CA THR A 735 46.74 3.81 50.10
C THR A 735 48.09 3.16 49.84
N ASP A 736 48.41 2.91 48.58
CA ASP A 736 49.60 2.19 48.17
C ASP A 736 50.47 3.04 47.25
N PHE A 737 51.68 3.37 47.69
CA PHE A 737 52.69 4.10 46.92
C PHE A 737 53.92 3.25 46.61
N ARG A 738 53.86 1.92 46.84
CA ARG A 738 55.03 1.02 46.79
C ARG A 738 55.62 0.89 45.39
N ASN A 739 56.91 0.56 45.33
CA ASN A 739 57.64 0.28 44.10
C ASN A 739 57.61 1.43 43.07
N SER A 740 57.42 2.66 43.52
CA SER A 740 57.34 3.83 42.64
C SER A 740 58.63 4.64 42.71
N THR A 741 59.03 5.24 41.59
CA THR A 741 60.23 6.06 41.47
C THR A 741 59.85 7.52 41.32
N TYR A 742 60.39 8.38 42.17
CA TYR A 742 60.16 9.83 42.17
C TYR A 742 61.48 10.54 41.88
N GLU A 743 61.65 11.01 40.64
CA GLU A 743 62.79 11.83 40.25
C GLU A 743 62.57 13.30 40.62
N GLY A 744 61.33 13.80 40.50
CA GLY A 744 60.96 15.14 40.95
C GLY A 744 60.52 15.22 42.41
N MET A 745 60.08 16.40 42.83
CA MET A 745 59.57 16.63 44.19
C MET A 745 58.20 15.96 44.38
N ALA A 746 58.08 15.12 45.41
CA ALA A 746 56.81 14.56 45.86
C ALA A 746 56.29 15.35 47.08
N ASP A 747 55.14 16.01 46.95
CA ASP A 747 54.54 16.83 48.03
C ASP A 747 53.24 16.19 48.54
N PHE A 748 53.22 15.79 49.81
CA PHE A 748 52.08 15.22 50.54
C PHE A 748 51.54 16.17 51.61
N SER A 749 52.04 17.41 51.69
CA SER A 749 51.70 18.35 52.77
C SER A 749 50.21 18.69 52.83
N GLY A 750 49.66 18.88 54.03
CA GLY A 750 48.24 19.20 54.22
C GLY A 750 47.27 18.04 53.91
N SER A 751 47.78 16.83 53.66
CA SER A 751 46.95 15.65 53.40
C SER A 751 46.57 14.90 54.69
N ILE A 752 45.54 14.08 54.62
CA ILE A 752 45.09 13.23 55.73
C ILE A 752 45.05 11.77 55.27
N PHE A 753 45.79 10.90 55.97
CA PHE A 753 45.77 9.45 55.77
C PHE A 753 45.04 8.79 56.93
N TYR A 754 43.77 8.42 56.75
CA TYR A 754 42.95 7.87 57.84
C TYR A 754 43.32 6.42 58.20
N GLN A 755 43.66 5.60 57.20
CA GLN A 755 44.13 4.22 57.38
C GLN A 755 45.59 4.05 56.95
N LYS A 756 46.07 2.79 56.96
CA LYS A 756 47.46 2.43 56.64
C LYS A 756 47.84 2.89 55.23
N THR A 757 49.02 3.49 55.15
CA THR A 757 49.68 3.93 53.92
C THR A 757 50.98 3.17 53.76
N TYR A 758 51.28 2.72 52.53
CA TYR A 758 52.43 1.88 52.23
C TYR A 758 53.36 2.55 51.21
N PHE A 759 54.59 2.85 51.61
CA PHE A 759 55.69 3.23 50.70
C PHE A 759 56.69 2.08 50.47
N GLY A 760 56.62 1.04 51.29
CA GLY A 760 57.53 -0.10 51.26
C GLY A 760 56.89 -1.43 51.65
N LYS A 761 57.75 -2.35 52.11
CA LYS A 761 57.53 -3.72 52.57
C LYS A 761 56.08 -4.16 52.90
N ASN A 762 55.72 -5.32 52.36
CA ASN A 762 54.78 -6.24 53.02
C ASN A 762 55.53 -7.55 53.36
N GLU A 763 55.05 -8.36 54.31
CA GLU A 763 55.78 -9.51 54.93
C GLU A 763 56.37 -10.55 53.94
N TYR A 764 55.99 -10.48 52.66
CA TYR A 764 56.34 -11.47 51.62
C TYR A 764 56.98 -10.89 50.34
N ASN A 765 57.02 -9.57 50.13
CA ASN A 765 57.59 -8.94 48.91
C ASN A 765 58.48 -7.75 49.26
N VAL A 766 59.69 -7.74 48.68
CA VAL A 766 60.70 -6.68 48.82
C VAL A 766 60.53 -5.69 47.67
N THR A 767 59.61 -4.74 47.83
CA THR A 767 59.33 -3.67 46.87
C THR A 767 59.33 -2.34 47.61
N TYR A 768 60.23 -1.44 47.26
CA TYR A 768 60.41 -0.14 47.92
C TYR A 768 60.26 0.99 46.92
N SER A 769 59.70 2.10 47.35
CA SER A 769 59.71 3.33 46.56
C SER A 769 61.03 4.07 46.72
N ASN A 770 61.43 4.77 45.66
CA ASN A 770 62.72 5.44 45.56
C ASN A 770 62.51 6.94 45.28
N PHE A 771 63.15 7.81 46.07
CA PHE A 771 63.08 9.27 45.94
C PHE A 771 64.44 9.83 45.53
N ILE A 772 64.67 10.12 44.26
CA ILE A 772 66.04 10.26 43.72
C ILE A 772 66.70 11.60 44.06
N HIS A 773 66.01 12.73 43.84
CA HIS A 773 66.65 14.06 43.92
C HIS A 773 66.26 14.90 45.14
N SER A 774 65.20 14.53 45.87
CA SER A 774 64.74 15.28 47.03
C SER A 774 63.94 14.41 48.00
N THR A 775 64.04 14.73 49.29
CA THR A 775 63.17 14.16 50.33
C THR A 775 61.70 14.52 50.06
N PRO A 776 60.75 13.56 50.16
CA PRO A 776 59.33 13.86 50.03
C PRO A 776 58.84 14.81 51.13
N GLN A 777 58.00 15.76 50.76
CA GLN A 777 57.51 16.80 51.67
C GLN A 777 56.19 16.37 52.32
N PHE A 778 56.13 16.30 53.65
CA PHE A 778 54.89 16.08 54.42
C PHE A 778 54.48 17.29 55.27
N TYR A 779 55.30 18.34 55.28
CA TYR A 779 55.01 19.60 55.94
C TYR A 779 55.44 20.75 55.03
N ASN A 780 54.55 21.71 54.82
CA ASN A 780 54.85 22.90 54.05
C ASN A 780 55.05 24.10 54.98
N GLU A 781 56.30 24.52 55.13
CA GLU A 781 56.70 25.64 56.00
C GLU A 781 56.04 26.97 55.59
N LYS A 782 55.83 27.20 54.29
CA LYS A 782 55.30 28.48 53.79
C LYS A 782 53.81 28.60 54.05
N SER A 783 53.06 27.50 53.87
CA SER A 783 51.61 27.49 54.11
C SER A 783 51.23 27.00 55.50
N HIS A 784 52.21 26.63 56.33
CA HIS A 784 52.02 25.99 57.64
C HIS A 784 51.03 24.81 57.60
N GLN A 785 51.10 24.00 56.53
CA GLN A 785 50.23 22.83 56.34
C GLN A 785 50.96 21.56 56.72
N ASN A 786 50.44 20.80 57.69
CA ASN A 786 50.99 19.51 58.09
C ASN A 786 50.13 18.34 57.59
N THR A 787 50.77 17.20 57.31
CA THR A 787 50.06 15.94 57.03
C THR A 787 49.65 15.26 58.33
N LEU A 788 48.43 14.71 58.36
CA LEU A 788 47.89 13.99 59.52
C LEU A 788 47.72 12.49 59.23
N PHE A 789 48.03 11.64 60.22
CA PHE A 789 47.96 10.18 60.09
C PHE A 789 47.01 9.56 61.14
N GLY A 790 46.09 8.70 60.71
CA GLY A 790 45.12 8.01 61.58
C GLY A 790 45.60 6.67 62.15
N SER A 791 46.73 6.16 61.67
CA SER A 791 47.35 4.92 62.13
C SER A 791 48.82 5.16 62.47
N SER A 792 49.32 4.50 63.50
CA SER A 792 50.75 4.41 63.82
C SER A 792 51.47 3.31 63.03
N ASP A 793 50.73 2.43 62.34
CA ASP A 793 51.27 1.26 61.64
C ASP A 793 51.48 1.53 60.13
N ASN A 794 51.82 2.76 59.77
CA ASN A 794 52.16 3.09 58.39
C ASN A 794 53.55 2.55 58.03
N ASP A 795 53.77 2.26 56.75
CA ASP A 795 55.09 1.87 56.25
C ASP A 795 55.72 2.99 55.42
N PHE A 796 56.76 3.60 55.99
CA PHE A 796 57.58 4.63 55.35
C PHE A 796 58.95 4.09 54.89
N THR A 797 59.11 2.77 54.79
CA THR A 797 60.34 2.16 54.31
C THR A 797 60.52 2.45 52.82
N VAL A 798 61.65 3.06 52.47
CA VAL A 798 62.01 3.46 51.10
C VAL A 798 63.41 2.95 50.76
N ASP A 799 63.76 2.94 49.47
CA ASP A 799 65.14 2.64 49.08
C ASP A 799 66.06 3.81 49.41
N ILE A 800 66.94 3.60 50.38
CA ILE A 800 67.94 4.58 50.84
C ILE A 800 69.32 4.36 50.21
N ASN A 801 69.51 3.30 49.43
CA ASN A 801 70.77 3.09 48.72
C ASN A 801 70.85 4.00 47.50
N GLU A 802 69.72 4.20 46.82
CA GLU A 802 69.61 4.98 45.59
C GLU A 802 68.73 6.23 45.73
N GLY A 803 68.16 6.50 46.92
CA GLY A 803 67.25 7.61 47.16
C GLY A 803 67.35 8.26 48.55
N TYR A 804 66.59 9.35 48.72
CA TYR A 804 66.46 10.13 49.94
C TYR A 804 65.51 9.44 50.93
N PRO A 805 65.85 9.42 52.24
CA PRO A 805 65.01 8.78 53.26
C PRO A 805 63.78 9.62 53.61
N ILE A 806 62.77 8.96 54.18
CA ILE A 806 61.69 9.62 54.93
C ILE A 806 62.10 9.68 56.40
N ASN A 807 62.42 10.88 56.90
CA ASN A 807 62.81 11.08 58.29
C ASN A 807 61.59 11.03 59.21
N LEU A 808 61.66 10.20 60.27
CA LEU A 808 60.54 9.96 61.19
C LEU A 808 60.79 10.62 62.57
N ASN A 809 59.72 11.06 63.22
CA ASN A 809 59.72 11.55 64.59
C ASN A 809 59.61 10.39 65.61
N SER A 810 59.53 10.70 66.91
CA SER A 810 59.40 9.70 67.98
C SER A 810 58.12 8.86 67.94
N GLU A 811 57.10 9.29 67.18
CA GLU A 811 55.83 8.58 66.99
C GLU A 811 55.85 7.66 65.76
N GLY A 812 56.97 7.58 65.02
CA GLY A 812 57.11 6.73 63.83
C GLY A 812 56.43 7.27 62.58
N ILE A 813 56.10 8.57 62.56
CA ILE A 813 55.53 9.29 61.41
C ILE A 813 56.51 10.36 60.89
N PRO A 814 56.35 10.93 59.69
CA PRO A 814 57.27 11.94 59.15
C PRO A 814 57.45 13.17 60.08
N LEU A 815 58.62 13.79 60.03
CA LEU A 815 58.91 15.01 60.80
C LEU A 815 57.86 16.10 60.56
N ASN A 816 57.53 16.85 61.61
CA ASN A 816 56.53 17.95 61.60
C ASN A 816 55.09 17.51 61.25
N CYS A 817 54.81 16.21 61.22
CA CYS A 817 53.46 15.64 61.11
C CYS A 817 52.90 15.24 62.47
N LYS A 818 51.58 15.00 62.53
CA LYS A 818 50.87 14.60 63.75
C LYS A 818 49.93 13.43 63.50
N LEU A 819 49.68 12.64 64.54
CA LEU A 819 48.58 11.68 64.54
C LEU A 819 47.23 12.41 64.67
N LEU A 820 46.18 11.88 64.03
CA LEU A 820 44.81 12.36 64.22
C LEU A 820 44.39 12.16 65.68
N THR A 821 43.84 13.21 66.31
CA THR A 821 43.28 13.08 67.66
C THR A 821 42.03 12.20 67.63
N PRO A 822 41.64 11.55 68.74
CA PRO A 822 40.41 10.75 68.80
C PRO A 822 39.16 11.51 68.32
N SER A 823 39.06 12.80 68.65
CA SER A 823 37.95 13.65 68.19
C SER A 823 37.99 13.94 66.69
N GLN A 824 39.17 14.11 66.11
CA GLN A 824 39.33 14.28 64.65
C GLN A 824 39.01 12.98 63.91
N MET A 825 39.47 11.84 64.43
CA MET A 825 39.12 10.52 63.89
C MET A 825 37.62 10.27 63.93
N GLU A 826 36.94 10.57 65.05
CA GLU A 826 35.50 10.39 65.19
C GLU A 826 34.73 11.31 64.23
N TYR A 827 35.14 12.58 64.09
CA TYR A 827 34.55 13.51 63.13
C TYR A 827 34.71 13.01 61.69
N LEU A 828 35.93 12.65 61.28
CA LEU A 828 36.21 12.18 59.92
C LEU A 828 35.43 10.89 59.62
N LYS A 829 35.43 9.93 60.55
CA LYS A 829 34.62 8.71 60.44
C LYS A 829 33.14 9.03 60.25
N GLY A 830 32.59 9.97 61.03
CA GLY A 830 31.20 10.40 60.92
C GLY A 830 30.89 11.05 59.57
N LYS A 831 31.79 11.88 59.04
CA LYS A 831 31.66 12.49 57.71
C LYS A 831 31.71 11.44 56.60
N LEU A 832 32.68 10.53 56.64
CA LEU A 832 32.82 9.46 55.66
C LEU A 832 31.59 8.55 55.64
N GLN A 833 31.05 8.18 56.82
CA GLN A 833 29.80 7.42 56.92
C GLN A 833 28.59 8.18 56.37
N ALA A 834 28.52 9.50 56.59
CA ALA A 834 27.44 10.33 56.03
C ALA A 834 27.52 10.40 54.50
N ILE A 835 28.73 10.49 53.95
CA ILE A 835 28.99 10.46 52.50
C ILE A 835 28.60 9.09 51.93
N GLU A 836 29.11 8.00 52.50
CA GLU A 836 28.79 6.62 52.09
C GLU A 836 27.28 6.34 52.14
N LYS A 837 26.60 6.74 53.22
CA LYS A 837 25.14 6.59 53.36
C LYS A 837 24.37 7.39 52.31
N THR A 838 24.79 8.63 52.04
CA THR A 838 24.16 9.48 51.02
C THR A 838 24.35 8.89 49.62
N ASN A 839 25.51 8.30 49.36
CA ASN A 839 25.83 7.64 48.11
C ASN A 839 25.04 6.35 47.89
N ASN A 840 24.99 5.47 48.89
CA ASN A 840 24.18 4.24 48.83
C ASN A 840 22.69 4.56 48.58
N GLY A 841 22.16 5.61 49.22
CA GLY A 841 20.82 6.11 48.93
C GLY A 841 20.64 6.58 47.48
N LEU A 842 21.68 7.15 46.87
CA LEU A 842 21.67 7.60 45.48
C LEU A 842 21.58 6.42 44.49
N LEU A 843 22.23 5.29 44.81
CA LEU A 843 22.16 4.04 44.05
C LEU A 843 20.79 3.34 44.16
N GLU A 844 20.12 3.42 45.32
CA GLU A 844 18.83 2.75 45.55
C GLU A 844 17.62 3.54 45.02
N VAL A 845 17.67 4.87 45.03
CA VAL A 845 16.55 5.73 44.61
C VAL A 845 16.32 5.60 43.11
N LYS A 846 15.07 5.37 42.68
CA LYS A 846 14.70 5.38 41.25
C LYS A 846 14.16 6.72 40.75
N ASP A 847 13.66 7.56 41.67
CA ASP A 847 13.08 8.86 41.32
C ASP A 847 14.15 9.93 41.01
N PRO A 848 14.11 10.60 39.84
CA PRO A 848 15.10 11.60 39.45
C PRO A 848 15.19 12.82 40.37
N LYS A 849 14.07 13.27 40.96
CA LYS A 849 14.08 14.46 41.84
C LYS A 849 14.72 14.14 43.19
N GLU A 850 14.40 12.97 43.75
CA GLU A 850 15.07 12.44 44.94
C GLU A 850 16.56 12.17 44.67
N LYS A 851 16.95 11.63 43.50
CA LYS A 851 18.37 11.49 43.11
C LYS A 851 19.11 12.83 43.07
N ALA A 852 18.50 13.86 42.47
CA ALA A 852 19.09 15.20 42.39
C ALA A 852 19.32 15.81 43.79
N LYS A 853 18.39 15.56 44.72
CA LYS A 853 18.53 15.96 46.13
C LYS A 853 19.70 15.25 46.83
N HIS A 854 19.83 13.93 46.64
CA HIS A 854 20.96 13.17 47.19
C HIS A 854 22.30 13.64 46.62
N SER A 855 22.39 13.88 45.31
CA SER A 855 23.60 14.41 44.65
C SER A 855 23.99 15.80 45.20
N LYS A 856 23.02 16.70 45.40
CA LYS A 856 23.28 18.02 45.99
C LYS A 856 23.77 17.90 47.44
N ASN A 857 23.18 17.01 48.23
CA ASN A 857 23.63 16.75 49.61
C ASN A 857 25.05 16.19 49.63
N LEU A 858 25.37 15.27 48.72
CA LEU A 858 26.70 14.69 48.57
C LEU A 858 27.76 15.75 48.26
N ARG A 859 27.49 16.66 47.32
CA ARG A 859 28.35 17.83 47.04
C ARG A 859 28.56 18.70 48.28
N SER A 860 27.51 18.93 49.08
CA SER A 860 27.62 19.71 50.32
C SER A 860 28.51 19.02 51.35
N LEU A 861 28.35 17.70 51.55
CA LEU A 861 29.15 16.92 52.49
C LEU A 861 30.63 16.90 52.09
N ASN A 862 30.93 16.74 50.80
CA ASN A 862 32.31 16.77 50.31
C ASN A 862 32.94 18.16 50.48
N LYS A 863 32.18 19.23 50.23
CA LYS A 863 32.65 20.60 50.49
C LYS A 863 32.97 20.83 51.97
N GLU A 864 32.11 20.36 52.87
CA GLU A 864 32.35 20.45 54.32
C GLU A 864 33.59 19.65 54.75
N LEU A 865 33.83 18.48 54.14
CA LEU A 865 35.04 17.69 54.38
C LEU A 865 36.30 18.43 53.92
N HIS A 866 36.27 19.05 52.74
CA HIS A 866 37.36 19.86 52.20
C HIS A 866 37.68 21.05 53.12
N GLU A 867 36.67 21.84 53.51
CA GLU A 867 36.84 22.98 54.42
C GLU A 867 37.42 22.56 55.78
N TRP A 868 36.93 21.44 56.33
CA TRP A 868 37.46 20.90 57.58
C TRP A 868 38.91 20.42 57.46
N ARG A 869 39.28 19.75 56.36
CA ARG A 869 40.65 19.28 56.13
C ARG A 869 41.63 20.44 56.18
N GLU A 870 41.35 21.52 55.44
CA GLU A 870 42.19 22.72 55.42
C GLU A 870 42.36 23.30 56.83
N GLU A 871 41.32 23.35 57.65
CA GLU A 871 41.43 23.81 59.04
C GLU A 871 42.25 22.85 59.92
N ALA A 872 41.98 21.54 59.81
CA ALA A 872 42.60 20.52 60.65
C ALA A 872 44.12 20.39 60.42
N THR A 873 44.57 20.62 59.19
CA THR A 873 45.96 20.50 58.75
C THR A 873 46.75 21.80 58.84
N THR A 874 46.10 22.92 59.17
CA THR A 874 46.77 24.20 59.41
C THR A 874 47.38 24.25 60.81
N VAL A 875 48.71 24.39 60.89
CA VAL A 875 49.43 24.58 62.15
C VAL A 875 49.25 26.02 62.63
N LYS A 876 48.69 26.19 63.84
CA LYS A 876 48.50 27.53 64.45
C LYS A 876 49.85 28.04 64.99
N ILE A 877 50.20 29.29 64.68
CA ILE A 877 51.50 29.96 64.97
C ILE A 877 51.98 29.81 66.44
N LYS A 878 51.09 29.55 67.40
CA LYS A 878 51.46 29.31 68.81
C LYS A 878 52.14 27.96 69.07
N ASP A 879 51.92 26.96 68.22
CA ASP A 879 52.48 25.61 68.40
C ASP A 879 53.92 25.50 67.85
N VAL A 880 54.32 26.39 66.92
CA VAL A 880 55.67 26.42 66.33
C VAL A 880 56.75 26.80 67.36
N ALA A 881 56.39 27.63 68.36
CA ALA A 881 57.34 28.10 69.37
C ALA A 881 57.67 27.05 70.46
N ALA A 882 56.98 25.90 70.49
CA ALA A 882 57.21 24.86 71.49
C ALA A 882 58.17 23.75 71.00
N GLU A 883 58.24 23.49 69.70
CA GLU A 883 59.09 22.43 69.13
C GLU A 883 60.55 22.88 68.90
N ASP A 884 60.82 24.18 68.69
CA ASP A 884 62.18 24.72 68.51
C ASP A 884 63.02 24.78 69.82
N THR A 885 62.49 24.30 70.96
CA THR A 885 63.16 24.37 72.28
C THR A 885 63.66 23.05 72.86
N GLU A 886 63.49 21.91 72.19
CA GLU A 886 64.13 20.64 72.59
C GLU A 886 65.13 20.18 71.51
N SER A 887 66.35 20.73 71.58
CA SER A 887 67.55 20.26 70.88
C SER A 887 68.42 19.35 71.76
#